data_AF-A0A6M9PVU3-F1
#
_entry.id   AF-A0A6M9PVU3-F1
#
_cell.length_a   1.000
_cell.length_b   1.000
_cell.length_c   1.000
_cell.angle_alpha   90.00
_cell.angle_beta   90.00
_cell.angle_gamma   90.00
#
_symmetry.space_group_name_H-M   'P 1'
#
loop_
_entity.id
_entity.type
_entity.pdbx_description
1 polymer ?
#
loop_
_entity_poly.entity_id
_entity_poly.type
_entity_poly.pdbx_seq_one_letter_code
_entity_poly.pdbx_strand_id
1 'polypeptide(L)'
;MKVLSLIPPMTQLNTPYPSTAYLTGFLRSRGVDAVQADLALALVLGFFTTSGVAEIKLSAEKLSEENRSASVNFFLDYFEGYQSTITAVIRFLQGRDSTLAHRINSRTFLPEGPRFVSLDVYEDGGEEGDLNDDSLAWAFGALGSQDRARHLATLYLNDLSDVLRDAVDERFEFVRYAESLASSQPTFTPLADALAASPSLMDEHLQALTIAAIDQHQPHLVLLSVPFPGAMYAALRIAQTIKAHDSQIKIGIGGGYVNTELRELTDPRIFDFVDFITLDSGERPLLALLEHLEGRRSVERLVRTFICSADGQVRYLNWQEPDIPFEDVGTATWDGLPLNSYLSLLDMLNPMHRLWSDGRWNKLTVAHGCYWKKCSFCDVSLDYISRYETASASLLVDRIETIIAETGQTGFHFVDEAAPPKILKALAEELIRRQVVISWWGNIRFEKTFTPELCALLAQSGCIAISGGLEVASDRLLNLMKKGVSVRQVAHVTKGFSDAGILVHAYLMYGFPTQTVQETVDALEYVRQFFENGCIQSGFFHRFTCTVHSPVGQDPQEYGITLAPLPPISFAKNDILFTDPSGVDHDALGQGLKKAIYNFMHGLGFDEEVHTWFDMAKTPKTSLPRNKIAKILGYI
;
A
#
# COMPACT_ATOMS: atom_id res chain seq x y z
N MET A 1 13.20 23.29 19.77
CA MET A 1 13.48 21.84 19.71
C MET A 1 13.39 21.40 18.25
N LYS A 2 14.30 20.53 17.77
CA LYS A 2 14.28 20.02 16.39
C LYS A 2 13.69 18.61 16.33
N VAL A 3 12.79 18.38 15.37
CA VAL A 3 12.10 17.10 15.13
C VAL A 3 12.55 16.51 13.80
N LEU A 4 12.93 15.23 13.79
CA LEU A 4 13.26 14.48 12.57
C LEU A 4 12.26 13.34 12.37
N SER A 5 11.48 13.40 11.29
CA SER A 5 10.60 12.30 10.89
C SER A 5 11.33 11.37 9.92
N LEU A 6 11.44 10.08 10.27
CA LEU A 6 12.08 9.08 9.44
C LEU A 6 11.04 8.12 8.86
N ILE A 7 11.21 7.81 7.57
CA ILE A 7 10.51 6.71 6.91
C ILE A 7 11.41 5.47 7.04
N PRO A 8 11.03 4.49 7.89
CA PRO A 8 11.75 3.22 7.97
C PRO A 8 11.67 2.46 6.65
N PRO A 9 12.65 1.59 6.35
CA PRO A 9 12.57 0.62 5.27
C PRO A 9 11.22 -0.05 5.13
N MET A 10 10.93 -0.47 3.89
CA MET A 10 9.76 -1.28 3.51
C MET A 10 8.50 -0.49 3.20
N THR A 11 8.70 0.79 2.89
CA THR A 11 7.75 1.66 2.23
C THR A 11 7.97 1.65 0.71
N GLN A 12 6.96 2.07 -0.05
CA GLN A 12 6.96 2.06 -1.52
C GLN A 12 8.18 2.78 -2.12
N LEU A 13 8.86 2.17 -3.11
CA LEU A 13 10.07 2.74 -3.73
C LEU A 13 9.80 3.76 -4.83
N ASN A 14 8.54 3.91 -5.24
CA ASN A 14 8.11 4.86 -6.27
C ASN A 14 7.61 6.19 -5.69
N THR A 15 7.32 6.25 -4.39
CA THR A 15 6.83 7.47 -3.74
C THR A 15 7.14 7.46 -2.25
N PRO A 16 7.45 8.61 -1.62
CA PRO A 16 7.54 8.68 -0.18
C PRO A 16 6.20 8.30 0.46
N TYR A 17 6.27 7.64 1.61
CA TYR A 17 5.10 7.43 2.44
C TYR A 17 4.63 8.78 3.02
N PRO A 18 3.33 9.13 2.94
CA PRO A 18 2.92 10.53 3.11
C PRO A 18 2.87 11.02 4.57
N SER A 19 2.86 10.14 5.58
CA SER A 19 2.67 10.53 6.98
C SER A 19 3.75 11.48 7.50
N THR A 20 5.04 11.22 7.23
CA THR A 20 6.15 12.10 7.68
C THR A 20 5.99 13.49 7.12
N ALA A 21 5.39 13.57 5.95
CA ALA A 21 5.43 14.73 5.12
C ALA A 21 4.16 15.59 5.36
N TYR A 22 3.03 14.97 5.71
CA TYR A 22 1.91 15.63 6.41
C TYR A 22 2.34 16.18 7.77
N LEU A 23 2.97 15.35 8.62
CA LEU A 23 3.36 15.77 9.97
C LEU A 23 4.43 16.86 9.94
N THR A 24 5.41 16.78 9.06
CA THR A 24 6.44 17.83 8.89
C THR A 24 5.79 19.15 8.45
N GLY A 25 4.86 19.10 7.51
CA GLY A 25 4.10 20.28 7.06
C GLY A 25 3.28 20.91 8.19
N PHE A 26 2.55 20.08 8.94
CA PHE A 26 1.81 20.50 10.13
C PHE A 26 2.74 21.13 11.17
N LEU A 27 3.82 20.46 11.56
CA LEU A 27 4.75 20.94 12.58
C LEU A 27 5.40 22.29 12.19
N ARG A 28 5.82 22.43 10.93
CA ARG A 28 6.34 23.71 10.40
C ARG A 28 5.31 24.82 10.44
N SER A 29 4.04 24.52 10.13
CA SER A 29 2.94 25.49 10.26
C SER A 29 2.72 25.99 11.70
N ARG A 30 3.20 25.23 12.70
CA ARG A 30 3.17 25.58 14.12
C ARG A 30 4.49 26.16 14.63
N GLY A 31 5.44 26.47 13.74
CA GLY A 31 6.74 27.06 14.09
C GLY A 31 7.75 26.07 14.67
N VAL A 32 7.53 24.77 14.53
CA VAL A 32 8.47 23.73 14.96
C VAL A 32 9.53 23.53 13.87
N ASP A 33 10.81 23.46 14.28
CA ASP A 33 11.91 23.08 13.40
C ASP A 33 11.82 21.58 13.10
N ALA A 34 11.10 21.24 12.02
CA ALA A 34 10.86 19.87 11.60
C ALA A 34 11.52 19.57 10.25
N VAL A 35 12.18 18.42 10.19
CA VAL A 35 12.86 17.87 9.01
C VAL A 35 12.47 16.41 8.84
N GLN A 36 12.72 15.85 7.65
CA GLN A 36 12.40 14.46 7.35
C GLN A 36 13.45 13.80 6.46
N ALA A 37 13.53 12.48 6.51
CA ALA A 37 14.37 11.68 5.63
C ALA A 37 13.74 10.32 5.32
N ASP A 38 14.02 9.80 4.13
CA ASP A 38 13.57 8.49 3.68
C ASP A 38 14.72 7.47 3.74
N LEU A 39 14.80 6.73 4.84
CA LEU A 39 15.82 5.69 5.01
C LEU A 39 15.47 4.44 4.22
N ALA A 40 14.21 4.23 3.83
CA ALA A 40 13.81 3.12 2.98
C ALA A 40 14.42 3.22 1.59
N LEU A 41 14.24 4.37 0.95
CA LEU A 41 14.80 4.62 -0.37
C LEU A 41 16.33 4.64 -0.31
N ALA A 42 16.91 5.28 0.70
CA ALA A 42 18.37 5.35 0.85
C ALA A 42 19.01 3.96 1.00
N LEU A 43 18.39 3.07 1.78
CA LEU A 43 18.87 1.70 1.97
C LEU A 43 18.88 0.91 0.66
N VAL A 44 17.75 0.91 -0.07
CA VAL A 44 17.65 0.16 -1.33
C VAL A 44 18.60 0.73 -2.39
N LEU A 45 18.68 2.05 -2.53
CA LEU A 45 19.61 2.67 -3.46
C LEU A 45 21.08 2.43 -3.08
N GLY A 46 21.40 2.25 -1.80
CA GLY A 46 22.74 1.88 -1.34
C GLY A 46 23.19 0.52 -1.91
N PHE A 47 22.30 -0.47 -1.90
CA PHE A 47 22.54 -1.79 -2.48
C PHE A 47 22.58 -1.78 -4.01
N PHE A 48 21.78 -0.92 -4.66
CA PHE A 48 21.73 -0.81 -6.12
C PHE A 48 22.76 0.14 -6.71
N THR A 49 23.99 -0.06 -6.28
CA THR A 49 25.21 0.59 -6.80
C THR A 49 26.23 -0.47 -7.18
N THR A 50 27.24 -0.09 -7.96
CA THR A 50 28.36 -0.98 -8.30
C THR A 50 29.08 -1.55 -7.06
N SER A 51 29.20 -0.77 -5.98
CA SER A 51 29.75 -1.24 -4.70
C SER A 51 28.76 -2.12 -3.94
N GLY A 52 27.49 -1.69 -3.86
CA GLY A 52 26.45 -2.44 -3.15
C GLY A 52 26.24 -3.84 -3.72
N VAL A 53 26.20 -4.00 -5.05
CA VAL A 53 26.11 -5.33 -5.66
C VAL A 53 27.35 -6.20 -5.41
N ALA A 54 28.53 -5.58 -5.27
CA ALA A 54 29.75 -6.30 -4.89
C ALA A 54 29.66 -6.82 -3.44
N GLU A 55 29.06 -6.06 -2.53
CA GLU A 55 28.81 -6.52 -1.15
C GLU A 55 27.78 -7.65 -1.12
N ILE A 56 26.73 -7.58 -1.93
CA ILE A 56 25.76 -8.68 -2.10
C ILE A 56 26.47 -9.95 -2.57
N LYS A 57 27.38 -9.84 -3.55
CA LYS A 57 28.20 -10.96 -4.03
C LYS A 57 29.01 -11.60 -2.92
N LEU A 58 29.69 -10.80 -2.09
CA LEU A 58 30.46 -11.32 -0.95
C LEU A 58 29.60 -12.07 0.06
N SER A 59 28.34 -11.65 0.25
CA SER A 59 27.39 -12.38 1.10
C SER A 59 26.90 -13.66 0.44
N ALA A 60 26.55 -13.62 -0.85
CA ALA A 60 26.14 -14.80 -1.63
C ALA A 60 27.23 -15.89 -1.71
N GLU A 61 28.50 -15.50 -1.82
CA GLU A 61 29.63 -16.44 -1.86
C GLU A 61 29.84 -17.18 -0.54
N LYS A 62 29.36 -16.64 0.60
CA LYS A 62 29.42 -17.33 1.91
C LYS A 62 28.44 -18.49 2.02
N LEU A 63 27.38 -18.52 1.21
CA LEU A 63 26.44 -19.64 1.17
C LEU A 63 27.10 -20.86 0.52
N SER A 64 26.87 -22.04 1.09
CA SER A 64 27.20 -23.30 0.41
C SER A 64 26.34 -23.46 -0.84
N GLU A 65 26.88 -24.12 -1.87
CA GLU A 65 26.22 -24.27 -3.17
C GLU A 65 24.82 -24.92 -3.06
N GLU A 66 24.65 -25.88 -2.15
CA GLU A 66 23.38 -26.55 -1.84
C GLU A 66 22.30 -25.62 -1.25
N ASN A 67 22.69 -24.50 -0.65
CA ASN A 67 21.78 -23.53 0.00
C ASN A 67 21.53 -22.30 -0.88
N ARG A 68 22.10 -22.23 -2.08
CA ARG A 68 21.87 -21.12 -3.01
C ARG A 68 20.60 -21.35 -3.80
N SER A 69 19.73 -20.33 -3.85
CA SER A 69 18.58 -20.34 -4.73
C SER A 69 19.00 -20.21 -6.20
N ALA A 70 18.06 -20.46 -7.13
CA ALA A 70 18.29 -20.26 -8.56
C ALA A 70 18.72 -18.81 -8.87
N SER A 71 18.10 -17.83 -8.21
CA SER A 71 18.42 -16.41 -8.38
C SER A 71 19.83 -16.10 -7.89
N VAL A 72 20.26 -16.66 -6.76
CA VAL A 72 21.62 -16.48 -6.22
C VAL A 72 22.67 -17.09 -7.15
N ASN A 73 22.46 -18.31 -7.64
CA ASN A 73 23.40 -18.94 -8.58
C ASN A 73 23.51 -18.14 -9.88
N PHE A 74 22.38 -17.74 -10.47
CA PHE A 74 22.38 -16.91 -11.67
C PHE A 74 23.12 -15.58 -11.44
N PHE A 75 22.86 -14.91 -10.32
CA PHE A 75 23.55 -13.65 -10.00
C PHE A 75 25.07 -13.81 -9.88
N LEU A 76 25.56 -14.89 -9.28
CA LEU A 76 26.99 -15.16 -9.17
C LEU A 76 27.62 -15.44 -10.54
N ASP A 77 26.96 -16.23 -11.39
CA ASP A 77 27.44 -16.57 -12.73
C ASP A 77 27.49 -15.35 -13.67
N TYR A 78 26.52 -14.44 -13.55
CA TYR A 78 26.38 -13.25 -14.39
C TYR A 78 26.76 -11.93 -13.69
N PHE A 79 27.53 -12.01 -12.59
CA PHE A 79 27.84 -10.88 -11.72
C PHE A 79 28.41 -9.66 -12.47
N GLU A 80 29.34 -9.86 -13.41
CA GLU A 80 29.94 -8.76 -14.19
C GLU A 80 28.89 -7.98 -14.98
N GLY A 81 27.85 -8.69 -15.47
CA GLY A 81 26.69 -8.10 -16.11
C GLY A 81 25.95 -7.16 -15.15
N TYR A 82 25.51 -7.68 -13.99
CA TYR A 82 24.84 -6.87 -12.96
C TYR A 82 25.67 -5.67 -12.52
N GLN A 83 26.97 -5.86 -12.29
CA GLN A 83 27.90 -4.83 -11.86
C GLN A 83 28.04 -3.68 -12.87
N SER A 84 28.04 -4.00 -14.17
CA SER A 84 28.16 -3.01 -15.24
C SER A 84 26.86 -2.28 -15.59
N THR A 85 25.69 -2.90 -15.33
CA THR A 85 24.38 -2.36 -15.77
C THR A 85 23.61 -1.65 -14.66
N ILE A 86 23.76 -2.05 -13.38
CA ILE A 86 22.90 -1.60 -12.27
C ILE A 86 22.73 -0.08 -12.18
N THR A 87 23.84 0.68 -12.26
CA THR A 87 23.81 2.15 -12.17
C THR A 87 23.02 2.78 -13.32
N ALA A 88 23.14 2.24 -14.53
CA ALA A 88 22.40 2.73 -15.69
C ALA A 88 20.91 2.41 -15.59
N VAL A 89 20.57 1.20 -15.12
CA VAL A 89 19.19 0.77 -14.89
C VAL A 89 18.49 1.64 -13.84
N ILE A 90 19.14 1.91 -12.70
CA ILE A 90 18.58 2.80 -11.67
C ILE A 90 18.35 4.20 -12.22
N ARG A 91 19.30 4.76 -12.98
CA ARG A 91 19.11 6.06 -13.63
C ARG A 91 17.95 6.07 -14.61
N PHE A 92 17.78 5.01 -15.40
CA PHE A 92 16.65 4.86 -16.32
C PHE A 92 15.32 4.81 -15.57
N LEU A 93 15.22 4.00 -14.51
CA LEU A 93 14.02 3.89 -13.67
C LEU A 93 13.72 5.18 -12.89
N GLN A 94 14.72 6.01 -12.58
CA GLN A 94 14.55 7.37 -12.04
C GLN A 94 14.16 8.41 -13.09
N GLY A 95 14.00 8.01 -14.36
CA GLY A 95 13.70 8.92 -15.47
C GLY A 95 14.87 9.82 -15.90
N ARG A 96 16.10 9.52 -15.45
CA ARG A 96 17.31 10.33 -15.70
C ARG A 96 18.07 9.95 -16.96
N ASP A 97 17.69 8.86 -17.63
CA ASP A 97 18.26 8.43 -18.92
C ASP A 97 17.25 7.61 -19.74
N SER A 98 16.34 8.28 -20.45
CA SER A 98 15.34 7.61 -21.29
C SER A 98 15.93 6.91 -22.53
N THR A 99 17.18 7.21 -22.92
CA THR A 99 17.81 6.64 -24.13
C THR A 99 18.17 5.18 -23.96
N LEU A 100 18.37 4.74 -22.71
CA LEU A 100 18.68 3.35 -22.37
C LEU A 100 17.57 2.37 -22.75
N ALA A 101 16.34 2.85 -22.94
CA ALA A 101 15.20 2.03 -23.34
C ALA A 101 15.48 1.20 -24.60
N HIS A 102 16.22 1.73 -25.59
CA HIS A 102 16.56 0.98 -26.80
C HIS A 102 17.44 -0.23 -26.53
N ARG A 103 18.40 -0.09 -25.61
CA ARG A 103 19.31 -1.19 -25.23
C ARG A 103 18.65 -2.21 -24.33
N ILE A 104 17.77 -1.77 -23.44
CA ILE A 104 16.99 -2.69 -22.60
C ILE A 104 16.05 -3.52 -23.49
N ASN A 105 15.36 -2.88 -24.43
CA ASN A 105 14.44 -3.55 -25.34
C ASN A 105 15.11 -4.55 -26.29
N SER A 106 16.42 -4.44 -26.55
CA SER A 106 17.13 -5.43 -27.36
C SER A 106 17.40 -6.74 -26.63
N ARG A 107 17.08 -6.85 -25.32
CA ARG A 107 17.34 -8.02 -24.45
C ARG A 107 18.81 -8.49 -24.39
N THR A 108 19.74 -7.71 -24.94
CA THR A 108 21.19 -8.00 -24.94
C THR A 108 21.97 -7.20 -23.91
N PHE A 109 21.30 -6.28 -23.20
CA PHE A 109 21.94 -5.40 -22.23
C PHE A 109 21.85 -5.92 -20.80
N LEU A 110 20.69 -6.43 -20.38
CA LEU A 110 20.46 -6.87 -19.01
C LEU A 110 20.74 -8.37 -18.87
N PRO A 111 21.36 -8.82 -17.76
CA PRO A 111 21.22 -10.20 -17.32
C PRO A 111 19.73 -10.51 -17.09
N GLU A 112 19.25 -11.61 -17.66
CA GLU A 112 17.85 -12.05 -17.54
C GLU A 112 17.78 -13.31 -16.66
N GLY A 113 17.47 -13.13 -15.38
CA GLY A 113 17.40 -14.21 -14.39
C GLY A 113 16.02 -14.89 -14.33
N PRO A 114 15.74 -15.67 -13.26
CA PRO A 114 14.52 -16.47 -13.15
C PRO A 114 13.20 -15.71 -13.32
N ARG A 115 13.14 -14.40 -13.02
CA ARG A 115 11.92 -13.59 -13.20
C ARG A 115 11.56 -13.38 -14.68
N PHE A 116 12.50 -13.55 -15.60
CA PHE A 116 12.28 -13.42 -17.03
C PHE A 116 11.62 -14.65 -17.68
N VAL A 117 11.62 -15.82 -17.01
CA VAL A 117 10.99 -17.05 -17.52
C VAL A 117 9.50 -16.85 -17.83
N SER A 118 8.84 -15.94 -17.11
CA SER A 118 7.45 -15.57 -17.38
C SER A 118 7.22 -14.96 -18.77
N LEU A 119 8.27 -14.48 -19.45
CA LEU A 119 8.23 -13.99 -20.83
C LEU A 119 8.38 -15.14 -21.84
N ASP A 120 9.18 -16.17 -21.51
CA ASP A 120 9.53 -17.27 -22.43
C ASP A 120 8.39 -18.27 -22.64
N VAL A 121 7.52 -18.45 -21.64
CA VAL A 121 6.28 -19.28 -21.74
C VAL A 121 5.34 -18.80 -22.86
N TYR A 122 5.58 -17.59 -23.40
CA TYR A 122 4.80 -16.98 -24.47
C TYR A 122 5.58 -16.81 -25.78
N GLU A 123 6.90 -17.06 -25.80
CA GLU A 123 7.70 -17.12 -27.04
C GLU A 123 7.75 -18.55 -27.61
N ASP A 124 7.65 -19.60 -26.77
CA ASP A 124 7.69 -21.02 -27.18
C ASP A 124 6.32 -21.64 -27.57
N GLY A 125 5.37 -20.81 -28.04
CA GLY A 125 4.09 -21.24 -28.62
C GLY A 125 4.18 -21.84 -30.04
N GLY A 126 5.37 -22.22 -30.48
CA GLY A 126 5.64 -22.72 -31.83
C GLY A 126 6.04 -24.18 -31.87
N GLU A 127 5.07 -25.10 -31.79
CA GLU A 127 4.98 -26.27 -32.68
C GLU A 127 3.57 -26.90 -32.60
N GLU A 128 2.89 -26.90 -33.74
CA GLU A 128 1.62 -27.57 -34.07
C GLU A 128 0.34 -27.16 -33.29
N GLY A 129 -0.25 -26.05 -33.73
CA GLY A 129 -1.69 -25.97 -34.00
C GLY A 129 -2.64 -25.87 -32.81
N ASP A 130 -2.75 -24.68 -32.20
CA ASP A 130 -4.03 -24.12 -31.77
C ASP A 130 -3.89 -22.59 -31.59
N LEU A 131 -4.93 -21.85 -31.97
CA LEU A 131 -4.99 -20.39 -32.00
C LEU A 131 -4.70 -19.78 -30.62
N ASN A 132 -3.54 -19.16 -30.40
CA ASN A 132 -3.30 -18.07 -29.40
C ASN A 132 -1.84 -17.54 -29.39
N ASP A 133 -1.24 -17.31 -30.56
CA ASP A 133 0.16 -16.82 -30.73
C ASP A 133 0.33 -15.29 -30.53
N ASP A 134 -0.62 -14.59 -29.90
CA ASP A 134 -0.74 -13.12 -30.02
C ASP A 134 -0.96 -12.35 -28.70
N SER A 135 -0.76 -12.97 -27.53
CA SER A 135 -1.16 -12.33 -26.26
C SER A 135 -0.14 -11.29 -25.75
N LEU A 136 1.16 -11.54 -25.87
CA LEU A 136 2.21 -10.57 -25.49
C LEU A 136 2.63 -9.65 -26.65
N ALA A 137 2.53 -10.10 -27.90
CA ALA A 137 2.71 -9.22 -29.06
C ALA A 137 1.65 -8.11 -29.09
N TRP A 138 0.40 -8.40 -28.67
CA TRP A 138 -0.64 -7.39 -28.48
C TRP A 138 -0.37 -6.48 -27.27
N ALA A 139 0.03 -7.02 -26.12
CA ALA A 139 0.38 -6.22 -24.94
C ALA A 139 1.59 -5.30 -25.23
N PHE A 140 2.63 -5.79 -25.89
CA PHE A 140 3.80 -5.00 -26.30
C PHE A 140 3.56 -4.12 -27.53
N GLY A 141 2.62 -4.47 -28.41
CA GLY A 141 2.20 -3.65 -29.55
C GLY A 141 1.39 -2.43 -29.13
N ALA A 142 0.67 -2.51 -28.00
CA ALA A 142 -0.02 -1.38 -27.36
C ALA A 142 0.92 -0.55 -26.46
N LEU A 143 2.05 -1.11 -25.99
CA LEU A 143 2.99 -0.43 -25.11
C LEU A 143 4.00 0.43 -25.89
N GLY A 144 4.23 1.64 -25.38
CA GLY A 144 5.36 2.45 -25.85
C GLY A 144 6.69 1.77 -25.54
N SER A 145 7.70 1.97 -26.39
CA SER A 145 9.05 1.42 -26.20
C SER A 145 9.66 1.72 -24.81
N GLN A 146 9.30 2.86 -24.21
CA GLN A 146 9.73 3.21 -22.86
C GLN A 146 9.15 2.29 -21.78
N ASP A 147 7.88 1.91 -21.91
CA ASP A 147 7.17 1.14 -20.91
C ASP A 147 7.62 -0.32 -20.92
N ARG A 148 7.83 -0.88 -22.12
CA ARG A 148 8.47 -2.20 -22.28
C ARG A 148 9.83 -2.24 -21.58
N ALA A 149 10.66 -1.22 -21.79
CA ALA A 149 11.95 -1.14 -21.14
C ALA A 149 11.85 -1.02 -19.62
N ARG A 150 10.87 -0.26 -19.08
CA ARG A 150 10.63 -0.19 -17.62
C ARG A 150 10.20 -1.52 -17.06
N HIS A 151 9.34 -2.26 -17.75
CA HIS A 151 8.93 -3.60 -17.31
C HIS A 151 10.13 -4.56 -17.22
N LEU A 152 10.96 -4.63 -18.27
CA LEU A 152 12.17 -5.46 -18.27
C LEU A 152 13.17 -5.04 -17.19
N ALA A 153 13.36 -3.73 -16.99
CA ALA A 153 14.21 -3.20 -15.91
C ALA A 153 13.63 -3.51 -14.52
N THR A 154 12.30 -3.59 -14.37
CA THR A 154 11.63 -3.97 -13.13
C THR A 154 11.84 -5.45 -12.84
N LEU A 155 11.72 -6.33 -13.84
CA LEU A 155 12.05 -7.76 -13.70
C LEU A 155 13.51 -7.97 -13.27
N TYR A 156 14.44 -7.21 -13.87
CA TYR A 156 15.85 -7.22 -13.49
C TYR A 156 16.08 -6.80 -12.02
N LEU A 157 15.38 -5.77 -11.52
CA LEU A 157 15.45 -5.44 -10.10
C LEU A 157 14.80 -6.51 -9.22
N ASN A 158 13.69 -7.11 -9.66
CA ASN A 158 13.02 -8.21 -8.96
C ASN A 158 13.95 -9.44 -8.83
N ASP A 159 14.80 -9.74 -9.81
CA ASP A 159 15.84 -10.77 -9.66
C ASP A 159 16.85 -10.40 -8.56
N LEU A 160 17.40 -9.17 -8.56
CA LEU A 160 18.31 -8.71 -7.51
C LEU A 160 17.67 -8.68 -6.12
N SER A 161 16.35 -8.48 -6.08
CA SER A 161 15.54 -8.55 -4.87
C SER A 161 15.57 -9.93 -4.24
N ASP A 162 15.35 -10.95 -5.08
CA ASP A 162 15.39 -12.34 -4.66
C ASP A 162 16.79 -12.72 -4.19
N VAL A 163 17.85 -12.19 -4.82
CA VAL A 163 19.24 -12.38 -4.35
C VAL A 163 19.45 -11.73 -2.98
N LEU A 164 19.00 -10.49 -2.78
CA LEU A 164 19.07 -9.83 -1.47
C LEU A 164 18.35 -10.64 -0.39
N ARG A 165 17.16 -11.14 -0.69
CA ARG A 165 16.41 -12.01 0.24
C ARG A 165 17.19 -13.28 0.55
N ASP A 166 17.61 -14.00 -0.48
CA ASP A 166 18.11 -15.36 -0.33
C ASP A 166 19.58 -15.40 0.15
N ALA A 167 20.35 -14.31 -0.04
CA ALA A 167 21.77 -14.25 0.29
C ALA A 167 22.17 -13.22 1.36
N VAL A 168 21.34 -12.21 1.63
CA VAL A 168 21.69 -11.14 2.56
C VAL A 168 20.77 -11.15 3.79
N ASP A 169 19.47 -11.19 3.57
CA ASP A 169 18.49 -11.13 4.65
C ASP A 169 17.18 -11.80 4.23
N GLU A 170 16.92 -13.00 4.77
CA GLU A 170 15.70 -13.77 4.48
C GLU A 170 14.40 -13.01 4.79
N ARG A 171 14.49 -11.95 5.61
CA ARG A 171 13.36 -11.10 5.97
C ARG A 171 12.97 -10.14 4.84
N PHE A 172 13.77 -10.01 3.77
CA PHE A 172 13.56 -9.07 2.69
C PHE A 172 12.60 -9.55 1.61
N GLU A 173 11.53 -8.78 1.37
CA GLU A 173 10.73 -8.90 0.15
C GLU A 173 10.40 -7.50 -0.35
N PHE A 174 10.48 -7.24 -1.66
CA PHE A 174 10.26 -5.92 -2.25
C PHE A 174 8.94 -5.23 -1.91
N VAL A 175 7.93 -6.02 -1.53
CA VAL A 175 6.59 -5.53 -1.17
C VAL A 175 6.30 -5.74 0.32
N ARG A 176 6.98 -6.67 1.03
CA ARG A 176 6.58 -7.18 2.37
C ARG A 176 7.74 -7.78 3.18
N TYR A 177 8.58 -6.95 3.79
CA TYR A 177 9.70 -7.44 4.63
C TYR A 177 9.24 -7.72 6.04
N ALA A 178 9.68 -8.83 6.64
CA ALA A 178 9.40 -9.20 8.03
C ALA A 178 7.92 -9.07 8.44
N GLU A 179 6.97 -9.08 7.50
CA GLU A 179 5.55 -8.92 7.81
C GLU A 179 5.09 -10.05 8.73
N SER A 180 5.65 -11.26 8.57
CA SER A 180 5.44 -12.41 9.45
C SER A 180 5.95 -12.21 10.89
N LEU A 181 6.99 -11.39 11.10
CA LEU A 181 7.60 -11.13 12.42
C LEU A 181 6.80 -10.12 13.26
N ALA A 182 5.92 -9.33 12.63
CA ALA A 182 5.15 -8.28 13.29
C ALA A 182 3.63 -8.45 13.14
N SER A 183 3.14 -9.03 12.04
CA SER A 183 1.70 -9.12 11.76
C SER A 183 0.97 -9.92 12.84
N SER A 184 0.12 -9.22 13.58
CA SER A 184 -0.73 -9.76 14.65
C SER A 184 -0.02 -10.71 15.63
N GLN A 185 1.27 -10.46 15.91
CA GLN A 185 2.04 -11.27 16.86
C GLN A 185 1.62 -10.95 18.32
N PRO A 186 1.11 -11.94 19.08
CA PRO A 186 0.55 -11.67 20.41
C PRO A 186 1.59 -11.18 21.43
N THR A 187 2.87 -11.47 21.21
CA THR A 187 3.96 -11.10 22.12
C THR A 187 5.09 -10.40 21.37
N PHE A 188 5.86 -9.58 22.06
CA PHE A 188 7.01 -8.88 21.48
C PHE A 188 8.24 -9.80 21.26
N THR A 189 8.17 -11.06 21.71
CA THR A 189 9.34 -11.97 21.72
C THR A 189 9.98 -12.20 20.35
N PRO A 190 9.24 -12.46 19.25
CA PRO A 190 9.86 -12.64 17.93
C PRO A 190 10.66 -11.41 17.47
N LEU A 191 10.16 -10.21 17.74
CA LEU A 191 10.87 -8.96 17.43
C LEU A 191 12.09 -8.78 18.34
N ALA A 192 11.96 -9.05 19.64
CA ALA A 192 13.06 -8.98 20.58
C ALA A 192 14.21 -9.92 20.21
N ASP A 193 13.89 -11.17 19.85
CA ASP A 193 14.87 -12.18 19.43
C ASP A 193 15.57 -11.74 18.13
N ALA A 194 14.81 -11.24 17.15
CA ALA A 194 15.36 -10.74 15.89
C ALA A 194 16.22 -9.46 16.05
N LEU A 195 15.93 -8.62 17.04
CA LEU A 195 16.72 -7.42 17.36
C LEU A 195 17.99 -7.75 18.16
N ALA A 196 17.95 -8.83 18.95
CA ALA A 196 19.10 -9.34 19.72
C ALA A 196 20.05 -10.20 18.87
N ALA A 197 19.58 -10.77 17.77
CA ALA A 197 20.40 -11.49 16.81
C ALA A 197 21.51 -10.60 16.21
N SER A 198 22.57 -11.24 15.69
CA SER A 198 23.65 -10.53 15.00
C SER A 198 23.10 -9.74 13.81
N PRO A 199 23.51 -8.48 13.62
CA PRO A 199 23.06 -7.66 12.50
C PRO A 199 23.31 -8.34 11.15
N SER A 200 22.33 -8.28 10.25
CA SER A 200 22.56 -8.60 8.83
C SER A 200 23.31 -7.46 8.13
N LEU A 201 23.80 -7.68 6.91
CA LEU A 201 24.36 -6.59 6.09
C LEU A 201 23.32 -5.46 5.87
N MET A 202 22.03 -5.79 5.83
CA MET A 202 20.96 -4.79 5.74
C MET A 202 20.85 -3.95 7.01
N ASP A 203 20.95 -4.59 8.18
CA ASP A 203 20.99 -3.90 9.48
C ASP A 203 22.21 -2.96 9.57
N GLU A 204 23.39 -3.39 9.10
CA GLU A 204 24.62 -2.60 9.09
C GLU A 204 24.49 -1.34 8.22
N HIS A 205 23.95 -1.47 7.00
CA HIS A 205 23.68 -0.32 6.12
C HIS A 205 22.64 0.63 6.74
N LEU A 206 21.57 0.08 7.31
CA LEU A 206 20.54 0.88 7.98
C LEU A 206 21.11 1.63 9.19
N GLN A 207 22.00 1.00 9.95
CA GLN A 207 22.71 1.63 11.06
C GLN A 207 23.56 2.82 10.57
N ALA A 208 24.35 2.63 9.52
CA ALA A 208 25.18 3.69 8.94
C ALA A 208 24.34 4.87 8.42
N LEU A 209 23.25 4.58 7.71
CA LEU A 209 22.31 5.60 7.22
C LEU A 209 21.61 6.35 8.35
N THR A 210 21.24 5.64 9.42
CA THR A 210 20.64 6.24 10.62
C THR A 210 21.62 7.22 11.26
N ILE A 211 22.87 6.81 11.50
CA ILE A 211 23.90 7.67 12.08
C ILE A 211 24.12 8.92 11.21
N ALA A 212 24.23 8.75 9.88
CA ALA A 212 24.38 9.87 8.97
C ALA A 212 23.22 10.88 9.05
N ALA A 213 21.97 10.40 9.15
CA ALA A 213 20.80 11.26 9.29
C ALA A 213 20.78 12.00 10.64
N ILE A 214 21.15 11.33 11.73
CA ILE A 214 21.27 11.96 13.06
C ILE A 214 22.38 13.02 13.05
N ASP A 215 23.54 12.70 12.49
CA ASP A 215 24.68 13.62 12.42
C ASP A 215 24.36 14.86 11.59
N GLN A 216 23.67 14.68 10.46
CA GLN A 216 23.24 15.77 9.58
C GLN A 216 22.24 16.70 10.26
N HIS A 217 21.24 16.14 10.97
CA HIS A 217 20.10 16.93 11.44
C HIS A 217 20.23 17.37 12.90
N GLN A 218 20.94 16.64 13.75
CA GLN A 218 21.05 16.88 15.20
C GLN A 218 19.66 17.04 15.86
N PRO A 219 18.75 16.05 15.74
CA PRO A 219 17.40 16.15 16.28
C PRO A 219 17.37 15.97 17.81
N HIS A 220 16.32 16.50 18.43
CA HIS A 220 16.02 16.25 19.85
C HIS A 220 14.93 15.17 19.99
N LEU A 221 14.05 15.08 19.00
CA LEU A 221 12.98 14.09 18.88
C LEU A 221 13.04 13.47 17.49
N VAL A 222 13.06 12.15 17.42
CA VAL A 222 12.91 11.37 16.19
C VAL A 222 11.52 10.73 16.18
N LEU A 223 10.80 10.88 15.07
CA LEU A 223 9.51 10.26 14.84
C LEU A 223 9.66 9.15 13.79
N LEU A 224 9.32 7.92 14.16
CA LEU A 224 9.32 6.77 13.27
C LEU A 224 7.89 6.47 12.82
N SER A 225 7.65 6.60 11.51
CA SER A 225 6.35 6.23 10.94
C SER A 225 6.31 4.73 10.65
N VAL A 226 5.45 4.00 11.35
CA VAL A 226 5.23 2.56 11.18
C VAL A 226 3.81 2.32 10.64
N PRO A 227 3.62 2.38 9.31
CA PRO A 227 2.31 2.25 8.70
C PRO A 227 1.83 0.81 8.52
N PHE A 228 2.74 -0.15 8.42
CA PHE A 228 2.44 -1.57 8.18
C PHE A 228 3.37 -2.45 9.04
N PRO A 229 3.01 -3.73 9.28
CA PRO A 229 3.80 -4.62 10.12
C PRO A 229 5.27 -4.73 9.66
N GLY A 230 5.49 -4.76 8.34
CA GLY A 230 6.84 -4.89 7.78
C GLY A 230 7.79 -3.73 8.05
N ALA A 231 7.28 -2.56 8.46
CA ALA A 231 8.11 -1.42 8.86
C ALA A 231 8.57 -1.49 10.33
N MET A 232 7.95 -2.34 11.15
CA MET A 232 8.15 -2.34 12.61
C MET A 232 9.58 -2.73 13.00
N TYR A 233 10.11 -3.80 12.41
CA TYR A 233 11.47 -4.26 12.71
C TYR A 233 12.50 -3.19 12.41
N ALA A 234 12.46 -2.63 11.20
CA ALA A 234 13.42 -1.63 10.75
C ALA A 234 13.30 -0.33 11.58
N ALA A 235 12.09 0.08 11.96
CA ALA A 235 11.88 1.19 12.87
C ALA A 235 12.58 0.96 14.23
N LEU A 236 12.45 -0.23 14.81
CA LEU A 236 13.11 -0.56 16.07
C LEU A 236 14.64 -0.68 15.93
N ARG A 237 15.14 -1.15 14.78
CA ARG A 237 16.59 -1.16 14.51
C ARG A 237 17.17 0.25 14.37
N ILE A 238 16.43 1.16 13.71
CA ILE A 238 16.75 2.60 13.69
C ILE A 238 16.77 3.14 15.13
N ALA A 239 15.75 2.84 15.92
CA ALA A 239 15.65 3.31 17.30
C ALA A 239 16.81 2.80 18.18
N GLN A 240 17.16 1.52 18.07
CA GLN A 240 18.30 0.92 18.75
C GLN A 240 19.62 1.61 18.38
N THR A 241 19.82 1.90 17.09
CA THR A 241 20.99 2.63 16.58
C THR A 241 21.05 4.03 17.18
N ILE A 242 19.93 4.75 17.20
CA ILE A 242 19.84 6.10 17.77
C ILE A 242 20.21 6.05 19.26
N LYS A 243 19.64 5.14 20.05
CA LYS A 243 19.94 5.03 21.47
C LYS A 243 21.41 4.69 21.76
N ALA A 244 22.03 3.89 20.91
CA ALA A 244 23.45 3.56 21.00
C ALA A 244 24.38 4.75 20.63
N HIS A 245 23.96 5.58 19.67
CA HIS A 245 24.70 6.77 19.24
C HIS A 245 24.51 7.94 20.20
N ASP A 246 23.26 8.31 20.50
CA ASP A 246 22.89 9.36 21.45
C ASP A 246 21.60 9.01 22.20
N SER A 247 21.77 8.62 23.46
CA SER A 247 20.65 8.25 24.35
C SER A 247 19.79 9.44 24.81
N GLN A 248 20.23 10.69 24.58
CA GLN A 248 19.45 11.89 24.90
C GLN A 248 18.33 12.12 23.88
N ILE A 249 18.50 11.63 22.65
CA ILE A 249 17.48 11.75 21.60
C ILE A 249 16.23 10.96 22.03
N LYS A 250 15.09 11.66 22.01
CA LYS A 250 13.79 11.07 22.27
C LYS A 250 13.22 10.44 21.01
N ILE A 251 12.54 9.32 21.15
CA ILE A 251 12.02 8.54 20.02
C ILE A 251 10.53 8.29 20.21
N GLY A 252 9.74 8.77 19.27
CA GLY A 252 8.30 8.52 19.17
C GLY A 252 7.98 7.62 17.98
N ILE A 253 7.01 6.72 18.13
CA ILE A 253 6.48 5.92 17.01
C ILE A 253 4.96 6.14 16.87
N GLY A 254 4.48 6.05 15.64
CA GLY A 254 3.07 6.12 15.28
C GLY A 254 2.84 5.59 13.87
N GLY A 255 1.59 5.55 13.40
CA GLY A 255 1.24 5.10 12.06
C GLY A 255 0.12 4.07 12.06
N GLY A 256 -0.24 3.57 10.87
CA GLY A 256 -1.32 2.60 10.66
C GLY A 256 -1.19 1.38 11.57
N TYR A 257 -0.06 0.68 11.51
CA TYR A 257 0.20 -0.49 12.36
C TYR A 257 0.16 -0.18 13.87
N VAL A 258 0.63 0.99 14.28
CA VAL A 258 0.51 1.38 15.69
C VAL A 258 -0.97 1.55 16.08
N ASN A 259 -1.76 2.12 15.18
CA ASN A 259 -3.18 2.39 15.37
C ASN A 259 -4.09 1.16 15.29
N THR A 260 -3.70 0.11 14.57
CA THR A 260 -4.52 -1.10 14.47
C THR A 260 -4.08 -2.17 15.47
N GLU A 261 -2.78 -2.31 15.76
CA GLU A 261 -2.27 -3.46 16.51
C GLU A 261 -1.93 -3.16 17.97
N LEU A 262 -1.46 -1.95 18.30
CA LEU A 262 -0.80 -1.68 19.60
C LEU A 262 -1.73 -1.02 20.64
N ARG A 263 -3.05 -1.06 20.45
CA ARG A 263 -4.02 -0.36 21.33
C ARG A 263 -4.17 -0.95 22.74
N GLU A 264 -3.79 -2.21 22.92
CA GLU A 264 -3.84 -2.91 24.21
C GLU A 264 -2.42 -3.29 24.70
N LEU A 265 -1.41 -2.53 24.27
CA LEU A 265 -0.01 -2.79 24.59
C LEU A 265 0.24 -2.80 26.10
N THR A 266 0.86 -3.89 26.57
CA THR A 266 1.30 -4.05 27.97
C THR A 266 2.74 -4.55 28.07
N ASP A 267 3.37 -5.00 26.98
CA ASP A 267 4.76 -5.46 26.96
C ASP A 267 5.73 -4.28 27.10
N PRO A 268 6.51 -4.17 28.19
CA PRO A 268 7.39 -3.03 28.42
C PRO A 268 8.65 -3.05 27.55
N ARG A 269 9.04 -4.21 26.98
CA ARG A 269 10.31 -4.39 26.25
C ARG A 269 10.43 -3.52 25.00
N ILE A 270 9.31 -3.11 24.39
CA ILE A 270 9.34 -2.16 23.28
C ILE A 270 9.94 -0.81 23.70
N PHE A 271 9.76 -0.41 24.96
CA PHE A 271 10.29 0.85 25.50
C PHE A 271 11.79 0.80 25.80
N ASP A 272 12.46 -0.34 25.62
CA ASP A 272 13.92 -0.40 25.56
C ASP A 272 14.45 0.31 24.30
N PHE A 273 13.59 0.48 23.29
CA PHE A 273 13.93 1.08 22.00
C PHE A 273 13.34 2.48 21.84
N VAL A 274 12.11 2.71 22.33
CA VAL A 274 11.35 3.95 22.07
C VAL A 274 10.91 4.62 23.38
N ASP A 275 10.75 5.94 23.38
CA ASP A 275 10.27 6.67 24.56
C ASP A 275 8.75 6.84 24.56
N PHE A 276 8.14 6.99 23.38
CA PHE A 276 6.72 7.31 23.21
C PHE A 276 6.08 6.52 22.08
N ILE A 277 4.83 6.10 22.26
CA ILE A 277 3.99 5.50 21.22
C ILE A 277 2.69 6.27 21.16
N THR A 278 2.38 6.93 20.04
CA THR A 278 1.17 7.75 19.89
C THR A 278 0.13 7.06 19.02
N LEU A 279 -1.15 7.16 19.41
CA LEU A 279 -2.28 6.65 18.65
C LEU A 279 -3.07 7.75 17.92
N ASP A 280 -3.79 7.30 16.90
CA ASP A 280 -4.72 8.03 16.04
C ASP A 280 -4.04 9.16 15.24
N SER A 281 -4.77 10.23 14.93
CA SER A 281 -4.22 11.41 14.27
C SER A 281 -3.08 12.01 15.10
N GLY A 282 -1.88 12.11 14.51
CA GLY A 282 -0.63 12.42 15.21
C GLY A 282 -0.48 13.91 15.59
N GLU A 283 -1.23 14.80 14.98
CA GLU A 283 -1.11 16.26 15.15
C GLU A 283 -1.28 16.69 16.62
N ARG A 284 -2.37 16.27 17.26
CA ARG A 284 -2.66 16.62 18.67
C ARG A 284 -1.69 15.92 19.66
N PRO A 285 -1.49 14.59 19.60
CA PRO A 285 -0.51 13.89 20.43
C PRO A 285 0.89 14.48 20.34
N LEU A 286 1.35 14.83 19.14
CA LEU A 286 2.67 15.41 18.96
C LEU A 286 2.77 16.81 19.57
N LEU A 287 1.78 17.69 19.41
CA LEU A 287 1.82 18.98 20.11
C LEU A 287 1.91 18.81 21.63
N ALA A 288 1.12 17.90 22.19
CA ALA A 288 1.18 17.58 23.62
C ALA A 288 2.57 17.05 24.02
N LEU A 289 3.13 16.15 23.22
CA LEU A 289 4.45 15.58 23.44
C LEU A 289 5.55 16.65 23.39
N LEU A 290 5.51 17.55 22.40
CA LEU A 290 6.50 18.61 22.26
C LEU A 290 6.46 19.57 23.45
N GLU A 291 5.26 19.97 23.90
CA GLU A 291 5.09 20.79 25.10
C GLU A 291 5.61 20.08 26.36
N HIS A 292 5.46 18.76 26.44
CA HIS A 292 5.96 17.98 27.56
C HIS A 292 7.50 17.95 27.58
N LEU A 293 8.12 17.69 26.42
CA LEU A 293 9.58 17.66 26.28
C LEU A 293 10.22 19.04 26.54
N GLU A 294 9.49 20.13 26.32
CA GLU A 294 9.90 21.49 26.67
C GLU A 294 9.64 21.87 28.14
N GLY A 295 9.07 20.95 28.95
CA GLY A 295 8.73 21.21 30.35
C GLY A 295 7.51 22.11 30.56
N ARG A 296 6.74 22.38 29.49
CA ARG A 296 5.52 23.22 29.53
C ARG A 296 4.25 22.41 29.86
N ARG A 297 4.31 21.09 29.76
CA ARG A 297 3.20 20.16 30.01
C ARG A 297 3.65 18.99 30.89
N SER A 298 2.82 18.58 31.85
CA SER A 298 3.08 17.40 32.66
C SER A 298 2.82 16.11 31.87
N VAL A 299 3.48 15.01 32.26
CA VAL A 299 3.34 13.72 31.57
C VAL A 299 1.90 13.21 31.59
N GLU A 300 1.16 13.44 32.69
CA GLU A 300 -0.24 13.02 32.86
C GLU A 300 -1.20 13.74 31.89
N ARG A 301 -0.74 14.81 31.24
CA ARG A 301 -1.50 15.57 30.25
C ARG A 301 -1.13 15.22 28.80
N LEU A 302 -0.39 14.14 28.57
CA LEU A 302 -0.19 13.59 27.24
C LEU A 302 -1.50 13.07 26.65
N VAL A 303 -1.62 13.16 25.32
CA VAL A 303 -2.83 12.79 24.58
C VAL A 303 -2.53 11.53 23.78
N ARG A 304 -3.33 10.48 23.98
CA ARG A 304 -3.24 9.19 23.28
C ARG A 304 -1.82 8.64 23.15
N THR A 305 -1.07 8.64 24.24
CA THR A 305 0.35 8.26 24.25
C THR A 305 0.60 7.14 25.25
N PHE A 306 1.25 6.06 24.83
CA PHE A 306 1.84 5.10 25.74
C PHE A 306 3.25 5.52 26.13
N ILE A 307 3.57 5.27 27.39
CA ILE A 307 4.91 5.39 27.98
C ILE A 307 5.21 4.16 28.84
N CYS A 308 6.48 3.94 29.16
CA CYS A 308 6.89 3.08 30.25
C CYS A 308 7.22 3.93 31.48
N SER A 309 6.58 3.67 32.61
CA SER A 309 6.91 4.36 33.87
C SER A 309 8.20 3.82 34.49
N ALA A 310 8.74 4.56 35.46
CA ALA A 310 10.00 4.23 36.12
C ALA A 310 9.98 2.87 36.87
N ASP A 311 8.80 2.33 37.17
CA ASP A 311 8.59 1.01 37.75
C ASP A 311 8.45 -0.12 36.70
N GLY A 312 8.67 0.19 35.42
CA GLY A 312 8.64 -0.78 34.32
C GLY A 312 7.24 -1.13 33.81
N GLN A 313 6.22 -0.33 34.14
CA GLN A 313 4.85 -0.56 33.68
C GLN A 313 4.51 0.28 32.46
N VAL A 314 3.85 -0.34 31.47
CA VAL A 314 3.27 0.38 30.33
C VAL A 314 2.02 1.12 30.78
N ARG A 315 1.95 2.42 30.48
CA ARG A 315 0.82 3.29 30.83
C ARG A 315 0.30 4.00 29.60
N TYR A 316 -0.99 3.87 29.35
CA TYR A 316 -1.70 4.67 28.35
C TYR A 316 -2.20 5.98 28.97
N LEU A 317 -1.78 7.10 28.41
CA LEU A 317 -2.15 8.44 28.85
C LEU A 317 -3.03 9.10 27.79
N ASN A 318 -4.23 9.51 28.19
CA ASN A 318 -5.21 10.10 27.28
C ASN A 318 -5.94 11.28 27.94
N TRP A 319 -5.21 12.39 28.06
CA TRP A 319 -5.80 13.65 28.45
C TRP A 319 -6.81 14.10 27.39
N GLN A 320 -8.01 14.47 27.83
CA GLN A 320 -9.11 14.82 26.92
C GLN A 320 -8.87 16.22 26.35
N GLU A 321 -8.47 16.27 25.07
CA GLU A 321 -8.32 17.47 24.27
C GLU A 321 -8.93 17.24 22.88
N PRO A 322 -9.53 18.28 22.27
CA PRO A 322 -10.08 18.16 20.92
C PRO A 322 -8.96 17.94 19.91
N ASP A 323 -9.24 17.13 18.89
CA ASP A 323 -8.37 16.97 17.74
C ASP A 323 -8.16 18.27 16.97
N ILE A 324 -7.12 18.28 16.15
CA ILE A 324 -6.89 19.38 15.21
C ILE A 324 -7.89 19.21 14.05
N PRO A 325 -8.75 20.20 13.77
CA PRO A 325 -9.67 20.12 12.65
C PRO A 325 -8.91 19.90 11.34
N PHE A 326 -9.48 19.13 10.42
CA PHE A 326 -8.86 18.82 9.13
C PHE A 326 -8.46 20.06 8.30
N GLU A 327 -9.17 21.18 8.45
CA GLU A 327 -8.81 22.44 7.79
C GLU A 327 -7.51 23.05 8.37
N ASP A 328 -7.21 22.77 9.64
CA ASP A 328 -6.12 23.34 10.42
C ASP A 328 -4.84 22.48 10.47
N VAL A 329 -4.84 21.29 9.85
CA VAL A 329 -3.65 20.41 9.77
C VAL A 329 -2.56 20.95 8.84
N GLY A 330 -2.86 21.98 8.05
CA GLY A 330 -1.91 22.61 7.13
C GLY A 330 -1.70 21.84 5.83
N THR A 331 -0.69 22.26 5.07
CA THR A 331 -0.30 21.64 3.80
C THR A 331 0.89 20.71 4.04
N ALA A 332 0.86 19.54 3.42
CA ALA A 332 1.99 18.62 3.42
C ALA A 332 3.20 19.22 2.69
N THR A 333 4.43 18.89 3.10
CA THR A 333 5.67 19.40 2.47
C THR A 333 6.61 18.25 2.21
N TRP A 334 7.05 18.10 0.96
CA TRP A 334 7.97 17.06 0.50
C TRP A 334 9.43 17.54 0.55
N ASP A 335 9.65 18.77 1.02
CA ASP A 335 10.99 19.29 1.31
C ASP A 335 11.75 18.37 2.27
N GLY A 336 13.03 18.14 1.96
CA GLY A 336 13.89 17.16 2.64
C GLY A 336 13.85 15.75 2.05
N LEU A 337 12.89 15.41 1.18
CA LEU A 337 12.82 14.10 0.54
C LEU A 337 13.49 14.12 -0.86
N PRO A 338 14.25 13.08 -1.25
CA PRO A 338 14.97 13.02 -2.51
C PRO A 338 14.04 12.67 -3.69
N LEU A 339 13.12 13.58 -3.98
CA LEU A 339 12.01 13.43 -4.92
C LEU A 339 12.37 12.91 -6.33
N ASN A 340 13.59 13.16 -6.80
CA ASN A 340 14.09 12.71 -8.11
C ASN A 340 14.79 11.35 -8.06
N SER A 341 14.85 10.69 -6.90
CA SER A 341 15.56 9.42 -6.69
C SER A 341 14.62 8.21 -6.56
N TYR A 342 13.31 8.42 -6.45
CA TYR A 342 12.31 7.35 -6.48
C TYR A 342 12.26 6.65 -7.84
N LEU A 343 11.86 5.38 -7.84
CA LEU A 343 11.90 4.50 -9.01
C LEU A 343 10.52 4.39 -9.67
N SER A 344 10.47 4.50 -11.00
CA SER A 344 9.27 4.23 -11.80
C SER A 344 9.26 2.76 -12.20
N LEU A 345 8.55 1.94 -11.42
CA LEU A 345 8.49 0.49 -11.62
C LEU A 345 7.24 0.12 -12.43
N LEU A 346 7.28 -1.00 -13.14
CA LEU A 346 6.15 -1.47 -13.93
C LEU A 346 6.02 -3.00 -13.83
N ASP A 347 5.33 -3.48 -12.79
CA ASP A 347 5.12 -4.91 -12.55
C ASP A 347 4.06 -5.52 -13.47
N MET A 348 2.99 -4.76 -13.76
CA MET A 348 1.88 -5.20 -14.61
C MET A 348 1.60 -4.20 -15.72
N LEU A 349 1.23 -4.73 -16.88
CA LEU A 349 0.99 -3.96 -18.10
C LEU A 349 -0.41 -3.30 -18.16
N ASN A 350 -1.24 -3.54 -17.15
CA ASN A 350 -2.58 -2.97 -17.05
C ASN A 350 -2.51 -1.46 -16.73
N PRO A 351 -3.17 -0.57 -17.50
CA PRO A 351 -3.13 0.89 -17.31
C PRO A 351 -3.47 1.38 -15.90
N MET A 352 -4.39 0.72 -15.21
CA MET A 352 -4.68 1.04 -13.81
C MET A 352 -3.50 0.70 -12.91
N HIS A 353 -2.90 -0.48 -13.05
CA HIS A 353 -1.75 -0.89 -12.24
C HIS A 353 -0.55 0.06 -12.35
N ARG A 354 -0.42 0.76 -13.49
CA ARG A 354 0.58 1.81 -13.70
C ARG A 354 0.43 2.96 -12.73
N LEU A 355 -0.79 3.32 -12.33
CA LEU A 355 -1.02 4.44 -11.41
C LEU A 355 -0.42 4.21 -10.01
N TRP A 356 -0.25 2.95 -9.59
CA TRP A 356 0.35 2.63 -8.29
C TRP A 356 1.87 2.46 -8.34
N SER A 357 2.46 2.23 -9.51
CA SER A 357 3.86 1.79 -9.68
C SER A 357 4.70 2.72 -10.56
N ASP A 358 4.10 3.30 -11.60
CA ASP A 358 4.72 4.19 -12.58
C ASP A 358 4.66 5.63 -12.06
N GLY A 359 5.80 6.10 -11.56
CA GLY A 359 6.03 7.47 -11.15
C GLY A 359 5.53 7.82 -9.74
N ARG A 360 5.74 9.10 -9.40
CA ARG A 360 5.36 9.69 -8.12
C ARG A 360 4.04 10.44 -8.25
N TRP A 361 3.16 10.26 -7.26
CA TRP A 361 1.93 11.01 -7.11
C TRP A 361 1.98 11.85 -5.84
N ASN A 362 1.64 13.14 -5.94
CA ASN A 362 1.43 13.96 -4.76
C ASN A 362 0.23 13.42 -3.97
N LYS A 363 0.47 12.98 -2.74
CA LYS A 363 -0.59 12.47 -1.87
C LYS A 363 -1.32 13.65 -1.22
N LEU A 364 -2.65 13.65 -1.31
CA LEU A 364 -3.50 14.64 -0.65
C LEU A 364 -4.78 13.97 -0.17
N THR A 365 -5.25 14.30 1.02
CA THR A 365 -6.56 13.87 1.51
C THR A 365 -7.58 14.97 1.17
N VAL A 366 -8.76 14.59 0.69
CA VAL A 366 -9.87 15.51 0.38
C VAL A 366 -10.81 15.66 1.59
N ALA A 367 -11.00 14.59 2.35
CA ALA A 367 -11.72 14.54 3.61
C ALA A 367 -11.07 13.51 4.56
N HIS A 368 -11.00 13.85 5.84
CA HIS A 368 -10.59 12.90 6.88
C HIS A 368 -11.79 12.02 7.26
N GLY A 369 -11.55 10.73 7.52
CA GLY A 369 -12.61 9.78 7.88
C GLY A 369 -13.45 9.27 6.70
N CYS A 370 -14.41 8.41 7.01
CA CYS A 370 -15.36 7.89 6.05
C CYS A 370 -16.78 8.36 6.38
N TYR A 371 -17.42 9.08 5.46
CA TYR A 371 -18.81 9.54 5.63
C TYR A 371 -19.85 8.39 5.69
N TRP A 372 -19.49 7.17 5.27
CA TRP A 372 -20.38 6.01 5.32
C TRP A 372 -20.38 5.31 6.68
N LYS A 373 -19.20 5.04 7.26
CA LYS A 373 -18.96 4.46 8.62
C LYS A 373 -19.92 3.33 9.02
N LYS A 374 -20.28 2.45 8.10
CA LYS A 374 -21.28 1.37 8.33
C LYS A 374 -20.85 0.00 7.84
N CYS A 375 -19.79 -0.11 7.04
CA CYS A 375 -19.29 -1.38 6.55
C CYS A 375 -18.92 -2.29 7.73
N SER A 376 -19.44 -3.53 7.76
CA SER A 376 -19.19 -4.42 8.89
C SER A 376 -17.77 -4.99 8.94
N PHE A 377 -17.02 -4.90 7.83
CA PHE A 377 -15.62 -5.35 7.73
C PHE A 377 -14.59 -4.24 7.96
N CYS A 378 -15.00 -2.96 8.00
CA CYS A 378 -14.07 -1.85 8.23
C CYS A 378 -13.89 -1.61 9.73
N ASP A 379 -12.76 -1.03 10.13
CA ASP A 379 -12.47 -0.64 11.52
C ASP A 379 -13.22 0.65 11.91
N VAL A 380 -14.56 0.63 11.85
CA VAL A 380 -15.42 1.81 12.01
C VAL A 380 -15.34 2.47 13.39
N SER A 381 -14.71 1.80 14.37
CA SER A 381 -14.45 2.32 15.70
C SER A 381 -13.18 3.18 15.78
N LEU A 382 -12.26 3.06 14.82
CA LEU A 382 -10.96 3.75 14.85
C LEU A 382 -11.05 5.17 14.28
N ASP A 383 -10.23 6.09 14.78
CA ASP A 383 -10.26 7.54 14.45
C ASP A 383 -10.28 7.79 12.94
N TYR A 384 -9.38 7.11 12.21
CA TYR A 384 -9.18 7.30 10.77
C TYR A 384 -10.40 6.96 9.91
N ILE A 385 -11.36 6.17 10.42
CA ILE A 385 -12.67 5.94 9.78
C ILE A 385 -13.76 6.78 10.46
N SER A 386 -13.71 6.83 11.79
CA SER A 386 -14.83 7.19 12.64
C SER A 386 -15.06 8.71 12.75
N ARG A 387 -14.01 9.52 12.58
CA ARG A 387 -14.04 10.99 12.62
C ARG A 387 -14.10 11.53 11.19
N TYR A 388 -15.29 11.92 10.75
CA TYR A 388 -15.47 12.48 9.40
C TYR A 388 -15.41 14.00 9.41
N GLU A 389 -14.43 14.56 8.70
CA GLU A 389 -14.21 16.00 8.56
C GLU A 389 -13.86 16.36 7.12
N THR A 390 -14.36 17.50 6.65
CA THR A 390 -14.12 17.99 5.28
C THR A 390 -13.37 19.30 5.31
N ALA A 391 -12.68 19.61 4.21
CA ALA A 391 -12.15 20.94 3.94
C ALA A 391 -12.93 21.62 2.82
N SER A 392 -12.92 22.95 2.81
CA SER A 392 -13.43 23.72 1.67
C SER A 392 -12.64 23.44 0.39
N ALA A 393 -13.33 23.46 -0.76
CA ALA A 393 -12.68 23.28 -2.06
C ALA A 393 -11.60 24.34 -2.33
N SER A 394 -11.82 25.59 -1.89
CA SER A 394 -10.80 26.66 -1.97
C SER A 394 -9.51 26.25 -1.27
N LEU A 395 -9.61 25.80 -0.01
CA LEU A 395 -8.44 25.38 0.77
C LEU A 395 -7.75 24.18 0.13
N LEU A 396 -8.50 23.20 -0.40
CA LEU A 396 -7.92 22.05 -1.10
C LEU A 396 -7.14 22.49 -2.35
N VAL A 397 -7.67 23.43 -3.14
CA VAL A 397 -6.95 23.97 -4.30
C VAL A 397 -5.75 24.82 -3.88
N ASP A 398 -5.83 25.59 -2.80
CA ASP A 398 -4.67 26.32 -2.24
C ASP A 398 -3.53 25.33 -1.85
N ARG A 399 -3.89 24.19 -1.25
CA ARG A 399 -2.95 23.10 -0.93
C ARG A 399 -2.35 22.48 -2.19
N ILE A 400 -3.17 22.22 -3.22
CA ILE A 400 -2.72 21.69 -4.52
C ILE A 400 -1.71 22.64 -5.18
N GLU A 401 -2.02 23.93 -5.27
CA GLU A 401 -1.14 24.95 -5.86
C GLU A 401 0.21 25.04 -5.11
N THR A 402 0.16 25.00 -3.78
CA THR A 402 1.36 24.98 -2.92
C THR A 402 2.24 23.76 -3.21
N ILE A 403 1.63 22.57 -3.28
CA ILE A 403 2.35 21.32 -3.57
C ILE A 403 2.92 21.33 -5.00
N ILE A 404 2.19 21.85 -5.99
CA ILE A 404 2.70 22.00 -7.36
C ILE A 404 3.92 22.93 -7.37
N ALA A 405 3.85 24.07 -6.66
CA ALA A 405 4.95 25.03 -6.60
C ALA A 405 6.21 24.44 -5.96
N GLU A 406 6.05 23.61 -4.92
CA GLU A 406 7.18 22.94 -4.26
C GLU A 406 7.76 21.80 -5.09
N THR A 407 6.89 20.98 -5.69
CA THR A 407 7.29 19.68 -6.25
C THR A 407 7.50 19.69 -7.76
N GLY A 408 6.99 20.72 -8.45
CA GLY A 408 6.95 20.81 -9.92
C GLY A 408 6.03 19.80 -10.60
N GLN A 409 5.24 19.03 -9.84
CA GLN A 409 4.39 17.95 -10.37
C GLN A 409 2.91 18.24 -10.21
N THR A 410 2.12 17.88 -11.23
CA THR A 410 0.67 18.08 -11.31
C THR A 410 -0.14 16.81 -11.13
N GLY A 411 0.51 15.66 -10.86
CA GLY A 411 -0.15 14.39 -10.58
C GLY A 411 -0.51 14.26 -9.09
N PHE A 412 -1.78 13.96 -8.79
CA PHE A 412 -2.28 13.75 -7.42
C PHE A 412 -2.93 12.37 -7.22
N HIS A 413 -2.67 11.76 -6.07
CA HIS A 413 -3.42 10.61 -5.58
C HIS A 413 -4.16 11.01 -4.31
N PHE A 414 -5.49 10.97 -4.38
CA PHE A 414 -6.35 11.24 -3.24
C PHE A 414 -6.48 9.99 -2.35
N VAL A 415 -5.92 10.10 -1.14
CA VAL A 415 -5.73 8.98 -0.19
C VAL A 415 -6.87 8.88 0.84
N ASP A 416 -8.07 9.32 0.47
CA ASP A 416 -9.26 9.24 1.30
C ASP A 416 -9.70 7.79 1.52
N GLU A 417 -10.30 7.52 2.68
CA GLU A 417 -10.99 6.24 2.96
C GLU A 417 -12.18 6.04 2.01
N ALA A 418 -12.91 7.12 1.72
CA ALA A 418 -13.88 7.21 0.65
C ALA A 418 -14.11 8.70 0.32
N ALA A 419 -13.56 9.17 -0.79
CA ALA A 419 -13.66 10.56 -1.19
C ALA A 419 -15.14 10.95 -1.42
N PRO A 420 -15.67 11.98 -0.72
CA PRO A 420 -17.09 12.30 -0.77
C PRO A 420 -17.50 12.93 -2.11
N PRO A 421 -18.57 12.45 -2.79
CA PRO A 421 -18.98 12.97 -4.10
C PRO A 421 -19.23 14.48 -4.13
N LYS A 422 -19.81 15.04 -3.05
CA LYS A 422 -20.08 16.47 -2.94
C LYS A 422 -18.81 17.32 -2.88
N ILE A 423 -17.79 16.84 -2.18
CA ILE A 423 -16.51 17.56 -2.06
C ILE A 423 -15.72 17.40 -3.36
N LEU A 424 -15.71 16.22 -3.98
CA LEU A 424 -15.11 16.00 -5.29
C LEU A 424 -15.73 16.92 -6.36
N LYS A 425 -17.07 17.08 -6.34
CA LYS A 425 -17.75 18.03 -7.22
C LYS A 425 -17.25 19.46 -7.00
N ALA A 426 -17.26 19.93 -5.75
CA ALA A 426 -16.83 21.29 -5.42
C ALA A 426 -15.35 21.54 -5.76
N LEU A 427 -14.49 20.54 -5.52
CA LEU A 427 -13.07 20.56 -5.91
C LEU A 427 -12.92 20.65 -7.43
N ALA A 428 -13.66 19.85 -8.19
CA ALA A 428 -13.65 19.87 -9.65
C ALA A 428 -14.07 21.24 -10.21
N GLU A 429 -15.15 21.81 -9.69
CA GLU A 429 -15.62 23.16 -10.06
C GLU A 429 -14.57 24.23 -9.74
N GLU A 430 -13.91 24.15 -8.58
CA GLU A 430 -12.88 25.11 -8.17
C GLU A 430 -11.60 25.01 -9.01
N LEU A 431 -11.14 23.79 -9.32
CA LEU A 431 -9.99 23.55 -10.22
C LEU A 431 -10.24 24.16 -11.60
N ILE A 432 -11.42 23.91 -12.17
CA ILE A 432 -11.81 24.46 -13.48
C ILE A 432 -11.93 25.98 -13.43
N ARG A 433 -12.55 26.53 -12.37
CA ARG A 433 -12.71 27.98 -12.19
C ARG A 433 -11.37 28.71 -12.08
N ARG A 434 -10.40 28.13 -11.37
CA ARG A 434 -9.05 28.70 -11.22
C ARG A 434 -8.10 28.32 -12.36
N GLN A 435 -8.52 27.45 -13.27
CA GLN A 435 -7.68 26.90 -14.35
C GLN A 435 -6.43 26.18 -13.82
N VAL A 436 -6.55 25.52 -12.67
CA VAL A 436 -5.48 24.71 -12.08
C VAL A 436 -5.53 23.34 -12.74
N VAL A 437 -4.54 23.04 -13.57
CA VAL A 437 -4.48 21.80 -14.36
C VAL A 437 -3.74 20.73 -13.60
N ILE A 438 -4.45 19.67 -13.21
CA ILE A 438 -3.89 18.49 -12.57
C ILE A 438 -4.39 17.20 -13.24
N SER A 439 -3.71 16.09 -12.98
CA SER A 439 -4.23 14.75 -13.21
C SER A 439 -4.37 14.06 -11.87
N TRP A 440 -5.50 13.43 -11.61
CA TRP A 440 -5.74 12.81 -10.31
C TRP A 440 -6.51 11.51 -10.37
N TRP A 441 -6.27 10.68 -9.36
CA TRP A 441 -7.05 9.48 -9.09
C TRP A 441 -7.25 9.31 -7.59
N GLY A 442 -8.25 8.53 -7.17
CA GLY A 442 -8.52 8.33 -5.76
C GLY A 442 -9.57 7.27 -5.46
N ASN A 443 -9.76 7.03 -4.17
CA ASN A 443 -10.67 5.99 -3.67
C ASN A 443 -12.07 6.56 -3.41
N ILE A 444 -13.10 5.88 -3.91
CA ILE A 444 -14.51 6.23 -3.72
C ILE A 444 -15.34 5.02 -3.30
N ARG A 445 -16.57 5.29 -2.88
CA ARG A 445 -17.64 4.29 -2.80
C ARG A 445 -18.54 4.42 -4.02
N PHE A 446 -18.83 3.33 -4.74
CA PHE A 446 -19.70 3.31 -5.92
C PHE A 446 -21.17 3.61 -5.60
N GLU A 447 -21.47 4.89 -5.37
CA GLU A 447 -22.78 5.35 -4.95
C GLU A 447 -23.59 6.08 -6.02
N LYS A 448 -24.92 6.09 -5.88
CA LYS A 448 -25.85 6.70 -6.84
C LYS A 448 -25.65 8.21 -7.09
N THR A 449 -24.89 8.90 -6.24
CA THR A 449 -24.59 10.33 -6.40
C THR A 449 -23.64 10.58 -7.58
N PHE A 450 -22.89 9.57 -8.00
CA PHE A 450 -22.08 9.60 -9.22
C PHE A 450 -22.97 9.41 -10.45
N THR A 451 -23.59 10.49 -10.91
CA THR A 451 -24.32 10.53 -12.17
C THR A 451 -23.36 10.70 -13.37
N PRO A 452 -23.78 10.38 -14.60
CA PRO A 452 -22.95 10.59 -15.79
C PRO A 452 -22.41 12.03 -15.90
N GLU A 453 -23.21 13.03 -15.54
CA GLU A 453 -22.80 14.44 -15.55
C GLU A 453 -21.71 14.74 -14.52
N LEU A 454 -21.80 14.12 -13.33
CA LEU A 454 -20.74 14.24 -12.33
C LEU A 454 -19.47 13.54 -12.80
N CYS A 455 -19.57 12.33 -13.38
CA CYS A 455 -18.41 11.64 -13.94
C CYS A 455 -17.71 12.47 -15.03
N ALA A 456 -18.48 13.09 -15.93
CA ALA A 456 -17.94 13.99 -16.96
C ALA A 456 -17.27 15.24 -16.38
N LEU A 457 -17.85 15.84 -15.32
CA LEU A 457 -17.24 16.97 -14.61
C LEU A 457 -15.92 16.57 -13.93
N LEU A 458 -15.86 15.39 -13.31
CA LEU A 458 -14.63 14.88 -12.69
C LEU A 458 -13.55 14.62 -13.77
N ALA A 459 -13.92 14.07 -14.92
CA ALA A 459 -12.99 13.89 -16.04
C ALA A 459 -12.45 15.24 -16.52
N GLN A 460 -13.32 16.25 -16.65
CA GLN A 460 -12.94 17.61 -17.04
C GLN A 460 -11.96 18.27 -16.05
N SER A 461 -12.08 17.97 -14.76
CA SER A 461 -11.14 18.49 -13.74
C SER A 461 -9.83 17.71 -13.63
N GLY A 462 -9.65 16.68 -14.47
CA GLY A 462 -8.42 15.88 -14.53
C GLY A 462 -8.49 14.53 -13.84
N CYS A 463 -9.68 14.03 -13.46
CA CYS A 463 -9.82 12.66 -12.98
C CYS A 463 -9.48 11.70 -14.12
N ILE A 464 -8.48 10.84 -13.91
CA ILE A 464 -8.08 9.83 -14.89
C ILE A 464 -8.46 8.42 -14.44
N ALA A 465 -8.66 8.23 -13.14
CA ALA A 465 -9.02 6.95 -12.59
C ALA A 465 -9.68 7.05 -11.21
N ILE A 466 -10.46 6.03 -10.89
CA ILE A 466 -11.04 5.83 -9.57
C ILE A 466 -10.94 4.37 -9.15
N SER A 467 -10.71 4.15 -7.87
CA SER A 467 -10.77 2.85 -7.22
C SER A 467 -11.95 2.82 -6.25
N GLY A 468 -12.62 1.68 -6.14
CA GLY A 468 -13.73 1.56 -5.21
C GLY A 468 -14.08 0.12 -4.87
N GLY A 469 -14.64 -0.07 -3.68
CA GLY A 469 -15.10 -1.38 -3.23
C GLY A 469 -16.42 -1.80 -3.87
N LEU A 470 -16.35 -2.80 -4.74
CA LEU A 470 -17.51 -3.62 -5.16
C LEU A 470 -17.73 -4.78 -4.16
N GLU A 471 -16.67 -5.23 -3.48
CA GLU A 471 -16.65 -6.31 -2.49
C GLU A 471 -17.12 -7.65 -3.07
N VAL A 472 -18.33 -8.09 -2.73
CA VAL A 472 -18.93 -9.31 -3.28
C VAL A 472 -20.09 -8.90 -4.17
N ALA A 473 -20.10 -9.36 -5.42
CA ALA A 473 -21.25 -9.20 -6.30
C ALA A 473 -22.40 -10.17 -5.92
N SER A 474 -22.87 -10.11 -4.67
CA SER A 474 -24.04 -10.82 -4.13
C SER A 474 -24.85 -9.84 -3.29
N ASP A 475 -26.09 -9.56 -3.66
CA ASP A 475 -26.95 -8.61 -2.94
C ASP A 475 -27.16 -9.04 -1.47
N ARG A 476 -27.18 -10.35 -1.17
CA ARG A 476 -27.27 -10.86 0.20
C ARG A 476 -26.05 -10.45 1.02
N LEU A 477 -24.85 -10.67 0.48
CA LEU A 477 -23.59 -10.36 1.16
C LEU A 477 -23.36 -8.84 1.25
N LEU A 478 -23.72 -8.06 0.22
CA LEU A 478 -23.67 -6.58 0.29
C LEU A 478 -24.58 -6.02 1.39
N ASN A 479 -25.75 -6.62 1.61
CA ASN A 479 -26.65 -6.27 2.70
C ASN A 479 -26.06 -6.66 4.07
N LEU A 480 -25.52 -7.87 4.19
CA LEU A 480 -24.85 -8.33 5.42
C LEU A 480 -23.63 -7.46 5.75
N MET A 481 -22.87 -7.03 4.73
CA MET A 481 -21.76 -6.10 4.84
C MET A 481 -22.18 -4.67 5.20
N LYS A 482 -23.48 -4.34 5.11
CA LYS A 482 -24.01 -2.98 5.26
C LYS A 482 -23.30 -2.00 4.30
N LYS A 483 -22.93 -2.45 3.10
CA LYS A 483 -22.22 -1.63 2.08
C LYS A 483 -23.13 -0.53 1.51
N GLY A 484 -24.45 -0.76 1.48
CA GLY A 484 -25.46 0.20 1.03
C GLY A 484 -25.45 0.49 -0.47
N VAL A 485 -24.94 -0.44 -1.27
CA VAL A 485 -24.91 -0.40 -2.75
C VAL A 485 -25.52 -1.71 -3.28
N SER A 486 -25.99 -1.70 -4.52
CA SER A 486 -26.47 -2.89 -5.23
C SER A 486 -25.67 -3.11 -6.51
N VAL A 487 -25.66 -4.34 -7.04
CA VAL A 487 -24.96 -4.64 -8.30
C VAL A 487 -25.43 -3.75 -9.45
N ARG A 488 -26.75 -3.48 -9.52
CA ARG A 488 -27.34 -2.56 -10.51
C ARG A 488 -26.75 -1.16 -10.41
N GLN A 489 -26.66 -0.63 -9.19
CA GLN A 489 -26.12 0.72 -8.97
C GLN A 489 -24.65 0.79 -9.37
N VAL A 490 -23.86 -0.21 -8.96
CA VAL A 490 -22.44 -0.25 -9.31
C VAL A 490 -22.26 -0.27 -10.82
N ALA A 491 -23.03 -1.09 -11.57
CA ALA A 491 -22.97 -1.13 -13.03
C ALA A 491 -23.16 0.23 -13.70
N HIS A 492 -24.18 1.01 -13.30
CA HIS A 492 -24.38 2.33 -13.89
C HIS A 492 -23.28 3.32 -13.50
N VAL A 493 -22.80 3.29 -12.26
CA VAL A 493 -21.76 4.20 -11.77
C VAL A 493 -20.42 3.93 -12.46
N THR A 494 -19.98 2.68 -12.47
CA THR A 494 -18.70 2.29 -13.07
C THR A 494 -18.72 2.47 -14.59
N LYS A 495 -19.87 2.21 -15.24
CA LYS A 495 -20.05 2.53 -16.65
C LYS A 495 -20.01 4.04 -16.91
N GLY A 496 -20.65 4.85 -16.07
CA GLY A 496 -20.60 6.32 -16.19
C GLY A 496 -19.17 6.88 -16.07
N PHE A 497 -18.33 6.31 -15.21
CA PHE A 497 -16.90 6.65 -15.16
C PHE A 497 -16.17 6.22 -16.43
N SER A 498 -16.33 4.96 -16.86
CA SER A 498 -15.67 4.43 -18.05
C SER A 498 -16.05 5.20 -19.32
N ASP A 499 -17.33 5.59 -19.47
CA ASP A 499 -17.83 6.40 -20.59
C ASP A 499 -17.27 7.83 -20.59
N ALA A 500 -16.95 8.36 -19.40
CA ALA A 500 -16.26 9.64 -19.26
C ALA A 500 -14.74 9.54 -19.50
N GLY A 501 -14.21 8.35 -19.84
CA GLY A 501 -12.79 8.10 -20.04
C GLY A 501 -12.00 7.92 -18.74
N ILE A 502 -12.67 7.74 -17.60
CA ILE A 502 -12.06 7.49 -16.29
C ILE A 502 -11.91 5.98 -16.11
N LEU A 503 -10.68 5.54 -15.86
CA LEU A 503 -10.41 4.14 -15.57
C LEU A 503 -10.97 3.73 -14.20
N VAL A 504 -11.49 2.52 -14.08
CA VAL A 504 -12.16 2.00 -12.89
C VAL A 504 -11.45 0.74 -12.40
N HIS A 505 -11.01 0.77 -11.15
CA HIS A 505 -10.53 -0.40 -10.42
C HIS A 505 -11.53 -0.82 -9.34
N ALA A 506 -11.87 -2.11 -9.32
CA ALA A 506 -12.76 -2.68 -8.33
C ALA A 506 -11.99 -3.47 -7.27
N TYR A 507 -12.09 -3.04 -6.00
CA TYR A 507 -11.73 -3.90 -4.88
C TYR A 507 -12.85 -4.94 -4.68
N LEU A 508 -12.46 -6.21 -4.68
CA LEU A 508 -13.33 -7.36 -4.58
C LEU A 508 -12.90 -8.20 -3.37
N MET A 509 -13.87 -8.71 -2.63
CA MET A 509 -13.63 -9.47 -1.40
C MET A 509 -14.22 -10.87 -1.54
N TYR A 510 -13.56 -11.88 -0.97
CA TYR A 510 -14.11 -13.22 -0.86
C TYR A 510 -13.81 -13.86 0.51
N GLY A 511 -14.57 -14.87 0.88
CA GLY A 511 -14.54 -15.52 2.18
C GLY A 511 -15.14 -14.69 3.32
N PHE A 512 -16.07 -13.79 2.99
CA PHE A 512 -16.85 -13.08 4.01
C PHE A 512 -17.76 -14.08 4.76
N PRO A 513 -18.10 -13.84 6.05
CA PRO A 513 -18.94 -14.74 6.83
C PRO A 513 -20.18 -15.22 6.09
N THR A 514 -20.41 -16.54 6.14
CA THR A 514 -21.50 -17.29 5.49
C THR A 514 -21.47 -17.30 3.97
N GLN A 515 -20.37 -16.88 3.32
CA GLN A 515 -20.27 -16.89 1.86
C GLN A 515 -20.23 -18.32 1.32
N THR A 516 -21.15 -18.64 0.42
CA THR A 516 -21.23 -19.97 -0.21
C THR A 516 -20.31 -20.10 -1.42
N VAL A 517 -20.03 -21.33 -1.84
CA VAL A 517 -19.35 -21.62 -3.13
C VAL A 517 -20.13 -20.99 -4.29
N GLN A 518 -21.46 -21.15 -4.31
CA GLN A 518 -22.32 -20.61 -5.37
C GLN A 518 -22.18 -19.09 -5.48
N GLU A 519 -22.17 -18.37 -4.37
CA GLU A 519 -22.00 -16.90 -4.38
C GLU A 519 -20.62 -16.47 -4.86
N THR A 520 -19.59 -17.30 -4.62
CA THR A 520 -18.24 -17.03 -5.14
C THR A 520 -18.21 -17.19 -6.66
N VAL A 521 -18.81 -18.25 -7.19
CA VAL A 521 -18.94 -18.49 -8.64
C VAL A 521 -19.78 -17.39 -9.30
N ASP A 522 -20.93 -17.03 -8.69
CA ASP A 522 -21.80 -15.97 -9.21
C ASP A 522 -21.14 -14.60 -9.13
N ALA A 523 -20.35 -14.33 -8.08
CA ALA A 523 -19.58 -13.10 -8.00
C ALA A 523 -18.53 -13.01 -9.13
N LEU A 524 -17.85 -14.12 -9.45
CA LEU A 524 -16.92 -14.15 -10.59
C LEU A 524 -17.64 -13.93 -11.93
N GLU A 525 -18.84 -14.47 -12.12
CA GLU A 525 -19.64 -14.22 -13.33
C GLU A 525 -20.05 -12.75 -13.47
N TYR A 526 -20.43 -12.08 -12.38
CA TYR A 526 -20.65 -10.63 -12.45
C TYR A 526 -19.38 -9.89 -12.82
N VAL A 527 -18.24 -10.24 -12.23
CA VAL A 527 -16.95 -9.61 -12.53
C VAL A 527 -16.60 -9.80 -14.01
N ARG A 528 -16.76 -11.01 -14.56
CA ARG A 528 -16.61 -11.29 -16.00
C ARG A 528 -17.48 -10.33 -16.84
N GLN A 529 -18.76 -10.22 -16.50
CA GLN A 529 -19.68 -9.32 -17.20
C GLN A 529 -19.33 -7.84 -17.04
N PHE A 530 -18.80 -7.40 -15.89
CA PHE A 530 -18.33 -6.02 -15.71
C PHE A 530 -17.14 -5.69 -16.62
N PHE A 531 -16.18 -6.61 -16.79
CA PHE A 531 -15.09 -6.45 -17.75
C PHE A 531 -15.62 -6.45 -19.19
N GLU A 532 -16.43 -7.46 -19.56
CA GLU A 532 -17.00 -7.62 -20.91
C GLU A 532 -17.81 -6.39 -21.36
N ASN A 533 -18.55 -5.76 -20.45
CA ASN A 533 -19.38 -4.58 -20.76
C ASN A 533 -18.61 -3.24 -20.59
N GLY A 534 -17.30 -3.29 -20.36
CA GLY A 534 -16.44 -2.11 -20.21
C GLY A 534 -16.85 -1.22 -19.04
N CYS A 535 -17.29 -1.83 -17.93
CA CYS A 535 -17.60 -1.13 -16.69
C CYS A 535 -16.35 -0.94 -15.82
N ILE A 536 -15.43 -1.92 -15.84
CA ILE A 536 -14.18 -1.90 -15.08
C ILE A 536 -13.02 -2.29 -15.96
N GLN A 537 -11.83 -1.74 -15.68
CA GLN A 537 -10.59 -2.03 -16.40
C GLN A 537 -9.59 -2.81 -15.55
N SER A 538 -9.84 -2.88 -14.24
CA SER A 538 -9.01 -3.61 -13.30
C SER A 538 -9.84 -4.05 -12.09
N GLY A 539 -9.40 -5.12 -11.43
CA GLY A 539 -9.95 -5.50 -10.15
C GLY A 539 -9.02 -6.44 -9.40
N PHE A 540 -9.21 -6.52 -8.10
CA PHE A 540 -8.38 -7.35 -7.23
C PHE A 540 -9.23 -8.04 -6.17
N PHE A 541 -9.19 -9.37 -6.17
CA PHE A 541 -9.79 -10.19 -5.13
C PHE A 541 -8.84 -10.31 -3.93
N HIS A 542 -9.31 -9.87 -2.76
CA HIS A 542 -8.63 -10.09 -1.50
C HIS A 542 -9.47 -10.98 -0.58
N ARG A 543 -8.78 -11.81 0.20
CA ARG A 543 -9.42 -12.63 1.23
C ARG A 543 -9.91 -11.70 2.35
N PHE A 544 -11.14 -11.90 2.79
CA PHE A 544 -11.66 -11.22 3.98
C PHE A 544 -10.83 -11.63 5.21
N THR A 545 -10.40 -10.63 5.97
CA THR A 545 -9.76 -10.79 7.29
C THR A 545 -10.67 -10.15 8.35
N CYS A 546 -10.90 -10.87 9.44
CA CYS A 546 -11.69 -10.36 10.57
C CYS A 546 -10.76 -9.62 11.53
N THR A 547 -11.04 -8.34 11.82
CA THR A 547 -10.28 -7.53 12.77
C THR A 547 -11.04 -7.33 14.07
N VAL A 548 -10.34 -7.17 15.20
CA VAL A 548 -10.94 -6.85 16.53
C VAL A 548 -11.72 -5.51 16.54
N HIS A 549 -11.46 -4.64 15.57
CA HIS A 549 -12.07 -3.31 15.48
C HIS A 549 -13.29 -3.27 14.57
N SER A 550 -13.44 -4.26 13.69
CA SER A 550 -14.58 -4.36 12.79
C SER A 550 -15.87 -4.78 13.51
N PRO A 551 -17.06 -4.36 13.03
CA PRO A 551 -18.33 -4.88 13.54
C PRO A 551 -18.44 -6.41 13.50
N VAL A 552 -17.84 -7.07 12.50
CA VAL A 552 -17.75 -8.54 12.46
C VAL A 552 -16.95 -9.10 13.65
N GLY A 553 -15.81 -8.49 14.00
CA GLY A 553 -15.01 -8.91 15.15
C GLY A 553 -15.64 -8.56 16.50
N GLN A 554 -16.45 -7.51 16.57
CA GLN A 554 -17.12 -7.07 17.80
C GLN A 554 -18.39 -7.87 18.10
N ASP A 555 -19.17 -8.24 17.08
CA ASP A 555 -20.39 -9.02 17.21
C ASP A 555 -20.43 -10.19 16.20
N PRO A 556 -19.57 -11.20 16.36
CA PRO A 556 -19.43 -12.32 15.40
C PRO A 556 -20.72 -13.15 15.26
N GLN A 557 -21.59 -13.14 16.29
CA GLN A 557 -22.85 -13.87 16.28
C GLN A 557 -23.86 -13.29 15.29
N GLU A 558 -23.87 -11.95 15.10
CA GLU A 558 -24.69 -11.28 14.06
C GLU A 558 -24.34 -11.81 12.65
N TYR A 559 -23.09 -12.23 12.44
CA TYR A 559 -22.57 -12.70 11.15
C TYR A 559 -22.46 -14.22 11.05
N GLY A 560 -22.94 -14.96 12.05
CA GLY A 560 -22.99 -16.43 12.02
C GLY A 560 -21.63 -17.13 12.09
N ILE A 561 -20.62 -16.48 12.65
CA ILE A 561 -19.27 -17.04 12.83
C ILE A 561 -18.92 -17.15 14.32
N THR A 562 -17.93 -17.98 14.63
CA THR A 562 -17.35 -18.08 15.97
C THR A 562 -15.89 -17.66 15.90
N LEU A 563 -15.48 -16.70 16.73
CA LEU A 563 -14.08 -16.31 16.82
C LEU A 563 -13.27 -17.38 17.55
N ALA A 564 -12.05 -17.62 17.08
CA ALA A 564 -11.08 -18.41 17.80
C ALA A 564 -10.68 -17.69 19.10
N PRO A 565 -10.43 -18.42 20.19
CA PRO A 565 -9.92 -17.81 21.41
C PRO A 565 -8.55 -17.21 21.13
N LEU A 566 -8.37 -15.94 21.52
CA LEU A 566 -7.07 -15.28 21.42
C LEU A 566 -6.14 -15.82 22.52
N PRO A 567 -4.85 -16.03 22.23
CA PRO A 567 -3.85 -16.30 23.25
C PRO A 567 -3.71 -15.08 24.19
N PRO A 568 -2.98 -15.19 25.33
CA PRO A 568 -2.57 -14.02 26.08
C PRO A 568 -1.79 -13.05 25.19
N ILE A 569 -2.27 -11.81 25.05
CA ILE A 569 -1.65 -10.78 24.22
C ILE A 569 -1.05 -9.70 25.11
N SER A 570 0.23 -9.40 24.87
CA SER A 570 0.93 -8.28 25.50
C SER A 570 1.36 -7.21 24.50
N PHE A 571 1.41 -7.53 23.21
CA PHE A 571 2.01 -6.67 22.18
C PHE A 571 1.03 -6.24 21.08
N ALA A 572 0.83 -7.06 20.05
CA ALA A 572 0.00 -6.72 18.89
C ALA A 572 -1.30 -7.54 18.87
N LYS A 573 -2.42 -6.86 18.60
CA LYS A 573 -3.77 -7.43 18.50
C LYS A 573 -4.55 -6.74 17.40
N ASN A 574 -4.77 -7.42 16.28
CA ASN A 574 -5.65 -6.92 15.22
C ASN A 574 -6.46 -8.04 14.59
N ASP A 575 -5.82 -8.97 13.89
CA ASP A 575 -6.52 -10.03 13.17
C ASP A 575 -7.00 -11.13 14.13
N ILE A 576 -8.23 -11.62 13.90
CA ILE A 576 -8.83 -12.70 14.66
C ILE A 576 -9.19 -13.83 13.70
N LEU A 577 -8.67 -15.02 13.97
CA LEU A 577 -9.12 -16.23 13.29
C LEU A 577 -10.56 -16.55 13.67
N PHE A 578 -11.35 -17.02 12.71
CA PHE A 578 -12.74 -17.37 12.93
C PHE A 578 -13.10 -18.68 12.23
N THR A 579 -14.10 -19.36 12.78
CA THR A 579 -14.70 -20.56 12.19
C THR A 579 -16.02 -20.18 11.54
N ASP A 580 -16.13 -20.46 10.25
CA ASP A 580 -17.37 -20.35 9.49
C ASP A 580 -18.07 -21.72 9.40
N PRO A 581 -19.33 -21.85 9.84
CA PRO A 581 -20.06 -23.11 9.83
C PRO A 581 -20.36 -23.64 8.41
N SER A 582 -20.20 -22.82 7.37
CA SER A 582 -20.41 -23.25 5.98
C SER A 582 -19.39 -24.30 5.50
N GLY A 583 -18.21 -24.36 6.13
CA GLY A 583 -17.14 -25.31 5.78
C GLY A 583 -16.55 -25.11 4.37
N VAL A 584 -16.74 -23.92 3.78
CA VAL A 584 -16.24 -23.61 2.44
C VAL A 584 -14.72 -23.40 2.46
N ASP A 585 -14.03 -24.09 1.57
CA ASP A 585 -12.60 -23.88 1.33
C ASP A 585 -12.39 -22.62 0.46
N HIS A 586 -12.29 -21.48 1.13
CA HIS A 586 -12.06 -20.20 0.46
C HIS A 586 -10.65 -20.08 -0.11
N ASP A 587 -9.67 -20.81 0.41
CA ASP A 587 -8.28 -20.71 -0.06
C ASP A 587 -8.15 -21.36 -1.44
N ALA A 588 -8.79 -22.51 -1.65
CA ALA A 588 -8.91 -23.13 -2.98
C ALA A 588 -9.66 -22.22 -3.97
N LEU A 589 -10.78 -21.61 -3.54
CA LEU A 589 -11.54 -20.69 -4.39
C LEU A 589 -10.73 -19.46 -4.78
N GLY A 590 -9.92 -18.92 -3.87
CA GLY A 590 -9.08 -17.75 -4.10
C GLY A 590 -8.08 -17.92 -5.25
N GLN A 591 -7.54 -19.13 -5.44
CA GLN A 591 -6.65 -19.44 -6.56
C GLN A 591 -7.35 -19.29 -7.91
N GLY A 592 -8.58 -19.82 -8.02
CA GLY A 592 -9.40 -19.70 -9.22
C GLY A 592 -9.81 -18.26 -9.50
N LEU A 593 -10.21 -17.50 -8.47
CA LEU A 593 -10.53 -16.07 -8.59
C LEU A 593 -9.34 -15.26 -9.12
N LYS A 594 -8.14 -15.50 -8.58
CA LYS A 594 -6.90 -14.83 -9.00
C LYS A 594 -6.55 -15.14 -10.46
N LYS A 595 -6.68 -16.41 -10.86
CA LYS A 595 -6.43 -16.83 -12.25
C LYS A 595 -7.43 -16.20 -13.22
N ALA A 596 -8.71 -16.23 -12.90
CA ALA A 596 -9.76 -15.68 -13.75
C ALA A 596 -9.64 -14.16 -13.92
N ILE A 597 -9.47 -13.41 -12.82
CA ILE A 597 -9.38 -11.95 -12.88
C ILE A 597 -8.14 -11.47 -13.64
N TYR A 598 -7.02 -12.20 -13.54
CA TYR A 598 -5.83 -11.94 -14.34
C TYR A 598 -6.14 -12.02 -15.83
N ASN A 599 -6.84 -13.08 -16.27
CA ASN A 599 -7.24 -13.24 -17.67
C ASN A 599 -8.24 -12.18 -18.13
N PHE A 600 -9.25 -11.85 -17.31
CA PHE A 600 -10.24 -10.82 -17.62
C PHE A 600 -9.61 -9.44 -17.81
N MET A 601 -8.59 -9.09 -17.01
CA MET A 601 -7.83 -7.85 -17.17
C MET A 601 -7.05 -7.78 -18.49
N HIS A 602 -6.80 -8.91 -19.15
CA HIS A 602 -6.17 -9.00 -20.47
C HIS A 602 -7.18 -9.22 -21.60
N GLY A 603 -8.49 -9.14 -21.31
CA GLY A 603 -9.54 -9.37 -22.30
C GLY A 603 -9.74 -10.83 -22.71
N LEU A 604 -9.20 -11.77 -21.94
CA LEU A 604 -9.26 -13.21 -22.21
C LEU A 604 -10.32 -13.89 -21.34
N GLY A 605 -10.81 -15.06 -21.77
CA GLY A 605 -11.66 -15.91 -20.95
C GLY A 605 -13.12 -15.45 -20.81
N PHE A 606 -13.58 -14.47 -21.59
CA PHE A 606 -14.99 -14.03 -21.55
C PHE A 606 -15.97 -15.05 -22.14
N ASP A 607 -15.50 -15.92 -23.04
CA ASP A 607 -16.28 -17.01 -23.62
C ASP A 607 -16.33 -18.26 -22.73
N GLU A 608 -15.42 -18.38 -21.77
CA GLU A 608 -15.35 -19.51 -20.85
C GLU A 608 -16.44 -19.49 -19.79
N GLU A 609 -16.83 -20.68 -19.34
CA GLU A 609 -17.80 -20.83 -18.26
C GLU A 609 -17.11 -20.66 -16.90
N VAL A 610 -17.52 -19.68 -16.08
CA VAL A 610 -16.73 -19.27 -14.89
C VAL A 610 -16.36 -20.37 -13.89
N HIS A 611 -17.12 -21.46 -13.84
CA HIS A 611 -16.86 -22.58 -12.94
C HIS A 611 -15.60 -23.38 -13.31
N THR A 612 -15.10 -23.28 -14.55
CA THR A 612 -13.89 -23.97 -15.02
C THR A 612 -12.60 -23.36 -14.46
N TRP A 613 -12.65 -22.13 -13.94
CA TRP A 613 -11.49 -21.49 -13.31
C TRP A 613 -11.15 -22.06 -11.94
N PHE A 614 -12.01 -22.88 -11.34
CA PHE A 614 -11.83 -23.44 -10.01
C PHE A 614 -11.47 -24.93 -10.09
N ASP A 615 -10.27 -25.28 -9.61
CA ASP A 615 -9.74 -26.64 -9.57
C ASP A 615 -10.32 -27.48 -8.41
N MET A 616 -11.65 -27.45 -8.24
CA MET A 616 -12.38 -28.20 -7.23
C MET A 616 -13.28 -29.24 -7.88
N ALA A 617 -13.30 -30.47 -7.33
CA ALA A 617 -14.05 -31.59 -7.90
C ALA A 617 -15.58 -31.39 -8.00
N LYS A 618 -16.14 -30.36 -7.35
CA LYS A 618 -17.59 -30.07 -7.29
C LYS A 618 -17.91 -28.58 -7.38
N THR A 619 -17.29 -27.83 -8.28
CA THR A 619 -17.67 -26.43 -8.52
C THR A 619 -19.04 -26.35 -9.24
N PRO A 620 -20.06 -25.67 -8.67
CA PRO A 620 -21.35 -25.50 -9.34
C PRO A 620 -21.24 -24.54 -10.53
N LYS A 621 -22.16 -24.67 -11.49
CA LYS A 621 -22.33 -23.66 -12.54
C LYS A 621 -22.90 -22.36 -11.96
N THR A 622 -22.64 -21.24 -12.62
CA THR A 622 -23.27 -19.97 -12.21
C THR A 622 -24.79 -20.06 -12.32
N SER A 623 -25.48 -19.44 -11.36
CA SER A 623 -26.94 -19.28 -11.37
C SER A 623 -27.39 -18.05 -12.16
N LEU A 624 -26.44 -17.19 -12.57
CA LEU A 624 -26.71 -15.93 -13.22
C LEU A 624 -26.88 -16.08 -14.73
N PRO A 625 -27.82 -15.33 -15.34
CA PRO A 625 -27.82 -15.15 -16.79
C PRO A 625 -26.53 -14.47 -17.25
N ARG A 626 -25.93 -14.99 -18.33
CA ARG A 626 -24.68 -14.50 -18.93
C ARG A 626 -24.70 -13.00 -19.34
N ASN A 627 -25.89 -12.44 -19.51
CA ASN A 627 -26.12 -11.09 -20.02
C ASN A 627 -26.82 -10.16 -19.00
N LYS A 628 -26.68 -10.45 -17.70
CA LYS A 628 -27.37 -9.71 -16.63
C LYS A 628 -26.94 -8.25 -16.53
N ILE A 629 -25.64 -7.96 -16.61
CA ILE A 629 -25.11 -6.58 -16.61
C ILE A 629 -25.52 -5.84 -17.88
N ALA A 630 -25.43 -6.48 -19.05
CA ALA A 630 -25.88 -5.87 -20.31
C ALA A 630 -27.36 -5.45 -20.27
N LYS A 631 -28.25 -6.29 -19.69
CA LYS A 631 -29.67 -5.92 -19.44
C LYS A 631 -29.83 -4.78 -18.46
N ILE A 632 -29.00 -4.72 -17.41
CA ILE A 632 -29.02 -3.63 -16.44
C ILE A 632 -28.67 -2.30 -17.13
N LEU A 633 -27.67 -2.32 -18.01
CA LEU A 633 -27.22 -1.16 -18.77
C LEU A 633 -28.15 -0.78 -19.94
N GLY A 634 -29.10 -1.65 -20.30
CA GLY A 634 -30.07 -1.42 -21.36
C GLY A 634 -29.55 -1.69 -22.77
N TYR A 635 -28.52 -2.52 -22.92
CA TYR A 635 -27.99 -2.92 -24.24
C TYR A 635 -28.84 -3.95 -24.96
N ILE A 636 -29.67 -4.68 -24.23
CA ILE A 636 -30.51 -5.81 -24.70
C ILE A 636 -31.83 -5.90 -23.97
#